data_AF-A0A523RPK3-F1
#
_entry.id   AF-A0A523RPK3-F1
#
_cell.length_a   1.000
_cell.length_b   1.000
_cell.length_c   1.000
_cell.angle_alpha   90.00
_cell.angle_beta   90.00
_cell.angle_gamma   90.00
#
_symmetry.space_group_name_H-M   'P 1'
#
loop_
_entity.id
_entity.type
_entity.pdbx_description
1 polymer ?
#
loop_
_entity_poly.entity_id
_entity_poly.type
_entity_poly.pdbx_seq_one_letter_code
_entity_poly.pdbx_strand_id
1 'polypeptide(L)'
;MNKRKDVQTTSTVEAIRMASASVLGTSTGLGYPIGSATGTGSMLEQHSETVAMNIAPLIFSVRDTLMSSEGLELLSIEWDLDRTPGPEILPEQLVVAGGREGGVGSHVCVLSWEKGVVDPFKIDQYMKILSKKIADIESAVINNELNYELEGLAVLQDFANRLNSVLFVDMIDRRFQGSWDSLLVKPDHIDVDVVAKMTVVDDFTLLPPGMKISGRKSLEFSLPKSSDEKLVEHFKHRVLTPSAIETLSKTIPEIGQDILNELNYYAYAIEEAEVVEGVIAALKDFLERDEISLSDIDSLKPRIDEFVKILIETVSSLEHIVEQHVSSGKSLTIEDHKKTLTDNVSSNDDFSGIKKQLALELTERFMNSVAREFIDPGEIRAWQLKGTLRYSIAYATRVTQYFSKELNQYLVTNAARKAFFTALRDFKQEALSEDLNLDSTDLTLFDKFYAEVQAQLNAAFSKEFFEGARYQDFTQLMDVITRKMIDTFKGIDVWDLIGFSDVAEIARREITQKYSVPQGEGPLTNHGQALMSLLDEFENLVSDIIPDVADTILSKPLIRRIIDKTLSEKTNLIDEFAVAVEGAAERPEEWKKEALEWVESFRTTIDESMTIPQALLTLLNTVHEIVGETVTPSAMADRAKFEADIREEEYQKGVQEWQGQLEIVEQENETIRAHNEKRESLVKEKIQQYETDLIEYESAFQDYTVKLEEHGAATAAEDYIPGSVASPSAAPPRPLPIESSMLDIRNQYPVKEERPLPPKPDPDPTLKFYLELRDLLQHKLDQLKEREKRMEETFARRVLRLQAEGIGAASMIGIDIGDEFVEHLMSSTVRGLGHLLPRISRVYLRDSKEEGLLYLVTYERRGTDMTVSVGSTFLR
;
A
#
# COMPACT_ATOMS: atom_id res chain seq x y z
N MET A 1 -12.84 -56.20 3.39
CA MET A 1 -12.94 -54.74 3.64
C MET A 1 -13.24 -54.52 5.13
N ASN A 2 -12.22 -54.55 5.99
CA ASN A 2 -12.34 -53.99 7.33
C ASN A 2 -12.33 -52.47 7.17
N LYS A 3 -13.34 -51.77 7.69
CA LYS A 3 -13.26 -50.32 7.90
C LYS A 3 -12.10 -50.07 8.87
N ARG A 4 -10.88 -49.85 8.35
CA ARG A 4 -9.78 -49.29 9.12
C ARG A 4 -10.32 -47.94 9.62
N LYS A 5 -10.47 -47.80 10.95
CA LYS A 5 -10.64 -46.48 11.55
C LYS A 5 -9.40 -45.69 11.14
N ASP A 6 -9.59 -44.48 10.59
CA ASP A 6 -8.47 -43.57 10.37
C ASP A 6 -7.65 -43.51 11.67
N VAL A 7 -6.34 -43.66 11.56
CA VAL A 7 -5.45 -43.64 12.72
C VAL A 7 -5.47 -42.20 13.25
N GLN A 8 -6.35 -41.92 14.21
CA GLN A 8 -6.27 -40.74 15.03
C GLN A 8 -5.04 -40.92 15.92
N THR A 9 -3.94 -40.23 15.63
CA THR A 9 -2.88 -40.08 16.63
C THR A 9 -3.44 -39.21 17.75
N THR A 10 -3.91 -39.87 18.79
CA THR A 10 -4.35 -39.24 20.03
C THR A 10 -3.12 -38.77 20.80
N SER A 11 -2.68 -37.52 20.61
CA SER A 11 -1.68 -36.97 21.51
C SER A 11 -1.67 -35.44 21.53
N THR A 12 -2.02 -34.85 22.67
CA THR A 12 -1.75 -33.45 23.03
C THR A 12 -0.26 -33.11 22.89
N VAL A 13 0.64 -34.10 23.00
CA VAL A 13 2.09 -33.93 22.82
C VAL A 13 2.45 -33.52 21.39
N GLU A 14 1.68 -33.94 20.38
CA GLU A 14 1.94 -33.58 18.97
C GLU A 14 1.51 -32.14 18.66
N ALA A 15 0.38 -31.70 19.22
CA ALA A 15 -0.04 -30.30 19.18
C ALA A 15 0.95 -29.39 19.91
N ILE A 16 1.52 -29.87 21.03
CA ILE A 16 2.62 -29.19 21.75
C ILE A 16 3.91 -29.21 20.91
N ARG A 17 4.19 -30.26 20.12
CA ARG A 17 5.35 -30.33 19.23
C ARG A 17 5.27 -29.35 18.05
N MET A 18 4.07 -29.11 17.53
CA MET A 18 3.81 -28.09 16.50
C MET A 18 3.56 -26.70 17.09
N ALA A 19 3.22 -26.60 18.37
CA ALA A 19 3.19 -25.35 19.10
C ALA A 19 4.61 -24.82 19.23
N SER A 20 4.82 -23.59 18.78
CA SER A 20 6.09 -22.89 18.89
C SER A 20 5.84 -21.54 19.53
N ALA A 21 6.66 -21.20 20.53
CA ALA A 21 6.81 -19.83 20.96
C ALA A 21 8.15 -19.37 20.45
N SER A 22 8.10 -18.49 19.47
CA SER A 22 9.29 -18.03 18.78
C SER A 22 9.43 -16.54 19.08
N VAL A 23 10.52 -16.13 19.73
CA VAL A 23 10.81 -14.71 19.93
C VAL A 23 11.46 -14.20 18.65
N LEU A 24 10.60 -13.72 17.75
CA LEU A 24 10.94 -13.51 16.34
C LEU A 24 11.23 -12.05 15.99
N GLY A 25 11.12 -11.09 16.92
CA GLY A 25 11.25 -9.67 16.57
C GLY A 25 11.83 -8.82 17.68
N THR A 26 13.10 -9.04 18.03
CA THR A 26 13.81 -8.14 18.95
C THR A 26 14.81 -7.27 18.21
N SER A 27 14.90 -6.00 18.57
CA SER A 27 15.85 -5.05 17.99
C SER A 27 16.67 -4.38 19.07
N THR A 28 17.96 -4.15 18.82
CA THR A 28 18.81 -3.35 19.72
C THR A 28 18.46 -1.85 19.60
N GLY A 29 18.98 -1.00 20.48
CA GLY A 29 18.85 0.45 20.40
C GLY A 29 19.45 1.06 19.14
N LEU A 30 20.41 0.37 18.51
CA LEU A 30 20.96 0.68 17.18
C LEU A 30 20.15 0.09 16.00
N GLY A 31 19.04 -0.61 16.27
CA GLY A 31 18.15 -1.14 15.23
C GLY A 31 18.56 -2.49 14.63
N TYR A 32 19.58 -3.16 15.17
CA TYR A 32 19.96 -4.49 14.69
C TYR A 32 18.93 -5.54 15.15
N PRO A 33 18.40 -6.38 14.24
CA PRO A 33 17.54 -7.49 14.62
C PRO A 33 18.35 -8.55 15.36
N ILE A 34 17.85 -8.98 16.51
CA ILE A 34 18.37 -10.10 17.29
C ILE A 34 17.18 -11.02 17.64
N GLY A 35 17.31 -12.33 17.41
CA GLY A 35 16.20 -13.23 17.66
C GLY A 35 16.46 -14.65 17.17
N SER A 36 15.76 -15.59 17.79
CA SER A 36 15.73 -16.99 17.38
C SER A 36 14.37 -17.58 17.74
N ALA A 37 13.80 -18.37 16.84
CA ALA A 37 12.73 -19.30 17.20
C ALA A 37 13.20 -20.34 18.24
N THR A 38 12.31 -20.76 19.14
CA THR A 38 12.53 -21.95 19.99
C THR A 38 11.29 -22.82 19.93
N GLY A 39 11.49 -24.13 19.79
CA GLY A 39 10.41 -25.10 19.60
C GLY A 39 10.80 -26.47 20.15
N THR A 40 9.87 -27.41 20.20
CA THR A 40 10.20 -28.81 20.54
C THR A 40 10.40 -29.61 19.27
N GLY A 41 11.65 -29.68 18.77
CA GLY A 41 12.06 -30.70 17.79
C GLY A 41 11.57 -30.50 16.34
N SER A 42 11.11 -29.31 15.97
CA SER A 42 10.73 -28.94 14.59
C SER A 42 11.91 -28.33 13.82
N MET A 43 11.92 -28.42 12.48
CA MET A 43 12.86 -27.67 11.61
C MET A 43 12.91 -26.18 11.92
N LEU A 44 11.81 -25.61 12.44
CA LEU A 44 11.73 -24.24 12.93
C LEU A 44 12.82 -23.88 13.95
N GLU A 45 13.21 -24.81 14.83
CA GLU A 45 14.27 -24.59 15.83
C GLU A 45 15.66 -24.57 15.16
N GLN A 46 15.87 -25.45 14.17
CA GLN A 46 17.12 -25.51 13.40
C GLN A 46 17.31 -24.27 12.51
N HIS A 47 16.22 -23.71 11.99
CA HIS A 47 16.20 -22.52 11.14
C HIS A 47 15.71 -21.26 11.87
N SER A 48 15.84 -21.28 13.20
CA SER A 48 15.28 -20.29 14.11
C SER A 48 15.73 -18.85 13.84
N GLU A 49 16.99 -18.67 13.46
CA GLU A 49 17.56 -17.37 13.08
C GLU A 49 16.95 -16.85 11.78
N THR A 50 16.85 -17.68 10.75
CA THR A 50 16.25 -17.32 9.45
C THR A 50 14.80 -16.90 9.60
N VAL A 51 14.02 -17.68 10.34
CA VAL A 51 12.60 -17.39 10.61
C VAL A 51 12.44 -16.07 11.36
N ALA A 52 13.30 -15.80 12.35
CA ALA A 52 13.28 -14.53 13.09
C ALA A 52 13.64 -13.35 12.19
N MET A 53 14.67 -13.48 11.36
CA MET A 53 15.08 -12.43 10.42
C MET A 53 13.98 -12.10 9.39
N ASN A 54 13.16 -13.08 9.00
CA ASN A 54 12.08 -12.88 8.03
C ASN A 54 10.80 -12.32 8.67
N ILE A 55 10.48 -12.69 9.92
CA ILE A 55 9.27 -12.21 10.62
C ILE A 55 9.46 -10.86 11.30
N ALA A 56 10.66 -10.53 11.80
CA ALA A 56 10.90 -9.26 12.47
C ALA A 56 10.51 -8.03 11.64
N PRO A 57 10.88 -7.91 10.34
CA PRO A 57 10.50 -6.77 9.51
C PRO A 57 8.99 -6.61 9.34
N LEU A 58 8.25 -7.73 9.27
CA LEU A 58 6.79 -7.73 9.19
C LEU A 58 6.18 -7.11 10.46
N ILE A 59 6.66 -7.50 11.64
CA ILE A 59 6.16 -6.95 12.90
C ILE A 59 6.59 -5.48 13.06
N PHE A 60 7.81 -5.14 12.65
CA PHE A 60 8.34 -3.79 12.76
C PHE A 60 7.63 -2.80 11.84
N SER A 61 7.20 -3.21 10.65
CA SER A 61 6.41 -2.33 9.78
C SER A 61 5.10 -1.88 10.46
N VAL A 62 4.42 -2.77 11.16
CA VAL A 62 3.21 -2.43 11.94
C VAL A 62 3.55 -1.60 13.17
N ARG A 63 4.52 -2.05 13.98
CA ARG A 63 4.92 -1.37 15.22
C ARG A 63 5.39 0.05 14.98
N ASP A 64 6.30 0.22 14.03
CA ASP A 64 6.96 1.51 13.78
C ASP A 64 5.99 2.49 13.16
N THR A 65 5.08 2.03 12.29
CA THR A 65 4.00 2.87 11.75
C THR A 65 3.05 3.34 12.85
N LEU A 66 2.58 2.45 13.75
CA LEU A 66 1.70 2.84 14.86
C LEU A 66 2.39 3.75 15.88
N MET A 67 3.69 3.54 16.12
CA MET A 67 4.46 4.38 17.02
C MET A 67 4.75 5.76 16.41
N SER A 68 5.10 5.83 15.12
CA SER A 68 5.43 7.11 14.45
C SER A 68 4.17 7.96 14.21
N SER A 69 3.07 7.35 13.78
CA SER A 69 1.82 8.05 13.47
C SER A 69 1.01 8.44 14.71
N GLU A 70 0.92 7.53 15.69
CA GLU A 70 0.00 7.67 16.83
C GLU A 70 0.66 7.64 18.21
N GLY A 71 1.97 7.39 18.30
CA GLY A 71 2.67 7.20 19.58
C GLY A 71 2.18 5.97 20.35
N LEU A 72 1.60 4.99 19.66
CA LEU A 72 1.01 3.79 20.26
C LEU A 72 1.98 2.61 20.22
N GLU A 73 2.11 1.93 21.36
CA GLU A 73 2.85 0.68 21.48
C GLU A 73 1.96 -0.50 21.11
N LEU A 74 2.47 -1.37 20.24
CA LEU A 74 1.84 -2.64 19.92
C LEU A 74 1.98 -3.60 21.10
N LEU A 75 0.88 -3.87 21.80
CA LEU A 75 0.86 -4.88 22.86
C LEU A 75 0.70 -6.28 22.29
N SER A 76 -0.32 -6.46 21.44
CA SER A 76 -0.51 -7.73 20.76
C SER A 76 -1.47 -7.69 19.59
N ILE A 77 -1.33 -8.68 18.72
CA ILE A 77 -2.20 -9.01 17.61
C ILE A 77 -2.57 -10.49 17.72
N GLU A 78 -3.85 -10.80 17.61
CA GLU A 78 -4.35 -12.17 17.72
C GLU A 78 -5.10 -12.59 16.45
N TRP A 79 -4.61 -13.63 15.79
CA TRP A 79 -5.33 -14.32 14.72
C TRP A 79 -5.82 -15.68 15.19
N ASP A 80 -7.11 -15.91 15.02
CA ASP A 80 -7.72 -17.22 15.15
C ASP A 80 -7.40 -18.05 13.90
N LEU A 81 -6.94 -19.28 14.08
CA LEU A 81 -6.58 -20.16 12.97
C LEU A 81 -7.77 -21.05 12.64
N ASP A 82 -8.56 -20.61 11.67
CA ASP A 82 -9.65 -21.43 11.12
C ASP A 82 -9.08 -22.60 10.32
N ARG A 83 -9.80 -23.72 10.26
CA ARG A 83 -9.38 -24.92 9.54
C ARG A 83 -10.52 -25.63 8.84
N THR A 84 -10.20 -26.32 7.77
CA THR A 84 -11.06 -27.39 7.25
C THR A 84 -11.11 -28.55 8.27
N PRO A 85 -12.28 -29.17 8.51
CA PRO A 85 -12.40 -30.27 9.47
C PRO A 85 -11.50 -31.45 9.07
N GLY A 86 -10.57 -31.83 9.94
CA GLY A 86 -9.65 -32.94 9.74
C GLY A 86 -9.38 -33.71 11.04
N PRO A 87 -8.80 -34.93 10.96
CA PRO A 87 -8.47 -35.74 12.13
C PRO A 87 -7.27 -35.22 12.94
N GLU A 88 -6.60 -34.18 12.45
CA GLU A 88 -5.37 -33.62 13.02
C GLU A 88 -5.65 -32.64 14.16
N ILE A 89 -4.70 -32.49 15.09
CA ILE A 89 -4.71 -31.42 16.09
C ILE A 89 -3.65 -30.41 15.66
N LEU A 90 -4.08 -29.25 15.17
CA LEU A 90 -3.22 -28.16 14.68
C LEU A 90 -3.32 -26.96 15.64
N PRO A 91 -2.38 -26.01 15.58
CA PRO A 91 -2.50 -24.73 16.27
C PRO A 91 -3.84 -24.03 15.99
N GLU A 92 -4.42 -23.42 17.02
CA GLU A 92 -5.73 -22.74 16.94
C GLU A 92 -5.63 -21.22 16.98
N GLN A 93 -4.47 -20.67 17.39
CA GLN A 93 -4.27 -19.23 17.50
C GLN A 93 -2.82 -18.85 17.19
N LEU A 94 -2.64 -17.81 16.39
CA LEU A 94 -1.38 -17.10 16.21
C LEU A 94 -1.44 -15.80 17.01
N VAL A 95 -0.48 -15.56 17.89
CA VAL A 95 -0.42 -14.35 18.72
C VAL A 95 0.96 -13.71 18.55
N VAL A 96 0.98 -12.46 18.11
CA VAL A 96 2.18 -11.62 18.21
C VAL A 96 1.99 -10.72 19.41
N ALA A 97 2.95 -10.67 20.32
CA ALA A 97 2.93 -9.80 21.48
C ALA A 97 4.27 -9.08 21.64
N GLY A 98 4.20 -7.81 22.01
CA GLY A 98 5.34 -6.90 22.08
C GLY A 98 5.52 -6.29 23.47
N GLY A 99 6.73 -5.80 23.73
CA GLY A 99 7.07 -4.95 24.86
C GLY A 99 8.25 -4.06 24.49
N ARG A 100 8.26 -2.83 25.03
CA ARG A 100 9.37 -1.88 24.85
C ARG A 100 9.84 -1.38 26.20
N GLU A 101 11.16 -1.39 26.42
CA GLU A 101 11.79 -0.76 27.59
C GLU A 101 13.21 -0.28 27.23
N GLY A 102 13.60 0.91 27.70
CA GLY A 102 14.96 1.42 27.48
C GLY A 102 15.30 1.77 26.03
N GLY A 103 14.29 2.04 25.17
CA GLY A 103 14.47 2.33 23.75
C GLY A 103 14.48 1.09 22.85
N VAL A 104 14.69 -0.10 23.43
CA VAL A 104 14.70 -1.43 22.79
C VAL A 104 13.28 -1.99 22.74
N GLY A 105 12.89 -2.55 21.59
CA GLY A 105 11.61 -3.23 21.40
C GLY A 105 11.80 -4.73 21.18
N SER A 106 11.01 -5.55 21.87
CA SER A 106 11.04 -7.01 21.79
C SER A 106 9.66 -7.56 21.48
N HIS A 107 9.57 -8.52 20.57
CA HIS A 107 8.32 -9.18 20.17
C HIS A 107 8.49 -10.69 20.16
N VAL A 108 7.42 -11.37 20.58
CA VAL A 108 7.26 -12.81 20.49
C VAL A 108 6.08 -13.13 19.58
N CYS A 109 6.27 -14.13 18.73
CA CYS A 109 5.27 -14.70 17.87
C CYS A 109 5.00 -16.13 18.36
N VAL A 110 3.76 -16.41 18.70
CA VAL A 110 3.34 -17.62 19.40
C VAL A 110 2.27 -18.34 18.58
N LEU A 111 2.54 -19.59 18.21
CA LEU A 111 1.56 -20.53 17.70
C LEU A 111 1.01 -21.35 18.87
N SER A 112 -0.18 -20.99 19.34
CA SER A 112 -0.87 -21.67 20.43
C SER A 112 -1.72 -22.82 19.91
N TRP A 113 -1.67 -23.94 20.63
CA TRP A 113 -2.45 -25.15 20.32
C TRP A 113 -3.94 -25.04 20.69
N GLU A 114 -4.31 -24.10 21.57
CA GLU A 114 -5.70 -23.83 21.98
C GLU A 114 -5.90 -22.32 22.13
N LYS A 115 -7.07 -21.83 21.73
CA LYS A 115 -7.44 -20.40 21.85
C LYS A 115 -7.45 -19.94 23.30
N GLY A 116 -6.83 -18.79 23.58
CA GLY A 116 -6.86 -18.16 24.90
C GLY A 116 -5.92 -18.78 25.94
N VAL A 117 -5.06 -19.72 25.54
CA VAL A 117 -3.96 -20.22 26.40
C VAL A 117 -2.89 -19.15 26.64
N VAL A 118 -2.72 -18.25 25.67
CA VAL A 118 -1.71 -17.18 25.70
C VAL A 118 -2.34 -15.90 26.24
N ASP A 119 -1.80 -15.36 27.34
CA ASP A 119 -2.19 -14.07 27.90
C ASP A 119 -1.25 -12.96 27.38
N PRO A 120 -1.72 -12.04 26.52
CA PRO A 120 -0.89 -10.99 25.96
C PRO A 120 -0.32 -10.01 26.99
N PHE A 121 -1.07 -9.70 28.07
CA PHE A 121 -0.62 -8.76 29.09
C PHE A 121 0.49 -9.34 29.96
N LYS A 122 0.42 -10.64 30.23
CA LYS A 122 1.49 -11.34 30.92
C LYS A 122 2.75 -11.38 30.05
N ILE A 123 2.62 -11.66 28.76
CA ILE A 123 3.75 -11.66 27.83
C ILE A 123 4.38 -10.27 27.69
N ASP A 124 3.59 -9.20 27.57
CA ASP A 124 4.08 -7.81 27.55
C ASP A 124 5.01 -7.53 28.75
N GLN A 125 4.60 -7.91 29.97
CA GLN A 125 5.44 -7.75 31.16
C GLN A 125 6.78 -8.48 31.05
N TYR A 126 6.79 -9.71 30.51
CA TYR A 126 8.04 -10.44 30.26
C TYR A 126 8.88 -9.78 29.17
N MET A 127 8.25 -9.30 28.09
CA MET A 127 8.93 -8.63 26.99
C MET A 127 9.57 -7.32 27.42
N LYS A 128 8.93 -6.52 28.28
CA LYS A 128 9.55 -5.32 28.89
C LYS A 128 10.83 -5.66 29.65
N ILE A 129 10.78 -6.69 30.51
CA ILE A 129 11.95 -7.17 31.25
C ILE A 129 13.08 -7.59 30.29
N LEU A 130 12.74 -8.29 29.20
CA LEU A 130 13.70 -8.67 28.16
C LEU A 130 14.31 -7.44 27.48
N SER A 131 13.48 -6.51 27.01
CA SER A 131 13.94 -5.29 26.35
C SER A 131 14.88 -4.49 27.24
N LYS A 132 14.56 -4.36 28.53
CA LYS A 132 15.43 -3.74 29.52
C LYS A 132 16.77 -4.44 29.64
N LYS A 133 16.77 -5.78 29.70
CA LYS A 133 18.00 -6.56 29.82
C LYS A 133 18.89 -6.46 28.59
N ILE A 134 18.29 -6.43 27.40
CA ILE A 134 19.01 -6.19 26.15
C ILE A 134 19.62 -4.79 26.18
N ALA A 135 18.85 -3.77 26.57
CA ALA A 135 19.37 -2.40 26.71
C ALA A 135 20.53 -2.30 27.72
N ASP A 136 20.43 -3.00 28.87
CA ASP A 136 21.50 -3.08 29.88
C ASP A 136 22.79 -3.70 29.30
N ILE A 137 22.66 -4.81 28.56
CA ILE A 137 23.79 -5.53 27.94
C ILE A 137 24.38 -4.69 26.80
N GLU A 138 23.55 -4.11 25.95
CA GLU A 138 23.96 -3.24 24.85
C GLU A 138 24.76 -2.04 25.38
N SER A 139 24.25 -1.42 26.44
CA SER A 139 24.95 -0.34 27.15
C SER A 139 26.29 -0.83 27.69
N ALA A 140 26.37 -2.05 28.24
CA ALA A 140 27.63 -2.62 28.71
C ALA A 140 28.61 -2.90 27.57
N VAL A 141 28.15 -3.38 26.42
CA VAL A 141 28.99 -3.60 25.22
C VAL A 141 29.60 -2.28 24.76
N ILE A 142 28.77 -1.24 24.62
CA ILE A 142 29.20 0.10 24.18
C ILE A 142 30.16 0.73 25.21
N ASN A 143 29.82 0.68 26.50
CA ASN A 143 30.62 1.29 27.56
C ASN A 143 31.99 0.62 27.78
N ASN A 144 32.15 -0.65 27.37
CA ASN A 144 33.41 -1.37 27.44
C ASN A 144 34.23 -1.31 26.13
N GLU A 145 33.81 -0.49 25.16
CA GLU A 145 34.48 -0.31 23.86
C GLU A 145 34.67 -1.64 23.08
N LEU A 146 33.77 -2.61 23.29
CA LEU A 146 33.75 -3.83 22.49
C LEU A 146 33.37 -3.49 21.06
N ASN A 147 33.87 -4.29 20.10
CA ASN A 147 33.41 -4.15 18.72
C ASN A 147 31.93 -4.58 18.65
N TYR A 148 31.04 -3.61 18.42
CA TYR A 148 29.61 -3.85 18.47
C TYR A 148 29.14 -4.95 17.51
N GLU A 149 29.60 -4.90 16.26
CA GLU A 149 29.17 -5.83 15.21
C GLU A 149 29.81 -7.21 15.35
N LEU A 150 31.10 -7.27 15.72
CA LEU A 150 31.84 -8.53 15.79
C LEU A 150 31.69 -9.28 17.11
N GLU A 151 31.55 -8.55 18.23
CA GLU A 151 31.57 -9.12 19.58
C GLU A 151 30.27 -8.82 20.35
N GLY A 152 29.72 -7.62 20.19
CA GLY A 152 28.52 -7.17 20.89
C GLY A 152 27.26 -7.92 20.48
N LEU A 153 27.01 -8.05 19.17
CA LEU A 153 25.83 -8.75 18.64
C LEU A 153 25.79 -10.22 19.03
N ALA A 154 26.93 -10.92 19.02
CA ALA A 154 27.00 -12.32 19.42
C ALA A 154 26.57 -12.53 20.88
N VAL A 155 27.01 -11.66 21.80
CA VAL A 155 26.61 -11.70 23.22
C VAL A 155 25.12 -11.43 23.39
N LEU A 156 24.57 -10.47 22.62
CA LEU A 156 23.14 -10.14 22.64
C LEU A 156 22.27 -11.29 22.10
N GLN A 157 22.73 -11.96 21.03
CA GLN A 157 22.06 -13.13 20.47
C GLN A 157 22.05 -14.31 21.45
N ASP A 158 23.19 -14.66 22.06
CA ASP A 158 23.27 -15.73 23.05
C ASP A 158 22.33 -15.49 24.25
N PHE A 159 22.23 -14.23 24.69
CA PHE A 159 21.31 -13.84 25.75
C PHE A 159 19.84 -14.01 25.33
N ALA A 160 19.48 -13.54 24.13
CA ALA A 160 18.12 -13.69 23.58
C ALA A 160 17.74 -15.18 23.47
N ASN A 161 18.61 -16.01 22.89
CA ASN A 161 18.40 -17.45 22.70
C ASN A 161 18.09 -18.17 24.02
N ARG A 162 18.86 -17.86 25.07
CA ARG A 162 18.66 -18.47 26.39
C ARG A 162 17.32 -18.06 27.01
N LEU A 163 16.87 -16.82 26.80
CA LEU A 163 15.58 -16.38 27.30
C LEU A 163 14.42 -16.99 26.51
N ASN A 164 14.58 -17.16 25.19
CA ASN A 164 13.58 -17.81 24.34
C ASN A 164 13.27 -19.23 24.82
N SER A 165 14.32 -19.96 25.22
CA SER A 165 14.18 -21.27 25.86
C SER A 165 13.37 -21.22 27.16
N VAL A 166 13.55 -20.18 27.99
CA VAL A 166 12.79 -20.01 29.23
C VAL A 166 11.32 -19.70 28.94
N LEU A 167 11.05 -18.78 28.01
CA LEU A 167 9.68 -18.40 27.59
C LEU A 167 8.94 -19.59 27.00
N PHE A 168 9.61 -20.38 26.17
CA PHE A 168 9.05 -21.59 25.57
C PHE A 168 8.67 -22.64 26.64
N VAL A 169 9.56 -22.90 27.60
CA VAL A 169 9.28 -23.81 28.72
C VAL A 169 8.13 -23.29 29.59
N ASP A 170 8.12 -22.00 29.90
CA ASP A 170 7.07 -21.38 30.70
C ASP A 170 5.70 -21.44 29.98
N MET A 171 5.67 -21.25 28.65
CA MET A 171 4.44 -21.38 27.84
C MET A 171 3.88 -22.80 27.89
N ILE A 172 4.74 -23.83 27.86
CA ILE A 172 4.32 -25.24 27.95
C ILE A 172 3.88 -25.60 29.37
N ASP A 173 4.42 -24.93 30.41
CA ASP A 173 4.00 -25.16 31.79
C ASP A 173 2.56 -24.64 32.03
N ARG A 174 1.74 -25.46 32.70
CA ARG A 174 0.35 -25.15 33.08
C ARG A 174 0.22 -23.88 33.94
N ARG A 175 1.32 -23.25 34.37
CA ARG A 175 1.35 -21.98 35.10
C ARG A 175 1.13 -20.75 34.21
N PHE A 176 1.24 -20.88 32.89
CA PHE A 176 0.66 -19.92 31.95
C PHE A 176 -0.86 -20.06 31.83
N GLN A 177 -1.46 -21.18 32.26
CA GLN A 177 -2.93 -21.37 32.34
C GLN A 177 -3.57 -20.68 33.57
N GLY A 178 -2.99 -19.57 34.02
CA GLY A 178 -3.37 -18.89 35.27
C GLY A 178 -4.69 -18.12 35.16
N SER A 179 -5.81 -18.81 35.42
CA SER A 179 -7.17 -18.31 35.71
C SER A 179 -7.80 -17.37 34.67
N TRP A 180 -9.10 -17.58 34.43
CA TRP A 180 -10.00 -16.71 33.66
C TRP A 180 -10.19 -15.28 34.25
N ASP A 181 -9.15 -14.71 34.87
CA ASP A 181 -9.17 -13.48 35.68
C ASP A 181 -8.15 -12.42 35.21
N SER A 182 -7.43 -12.61 34.09
CA SER A 182 -6.55 -11.54 33.58
C SER A 182 -7.34 -10.41 32.94
N LEU A 183 -6.76 -9.21 32.98
CA LEU A 183 -7.29 -7.88 32.63
C LEU A 183 -7.67 -7.72 31.15
N LEU A 184 -8.33 -8.70 30.54
CA LEU A 184 -8.81 -8.67 29.17
C LEU A 184 -9.88 -7.59 29.05
N VAL A 185 -9.51 -6.47 28.43
CA VAL A 185 -10.47 -5.45 28.02
C VAL A 185 -11.44 -6.08 27.02
N LYS A 186 -12.71 -6.16 27.40
CA LYS A 186 -13.78 -6.69 26.54
C LYS A 186 -14.32 -5.60 25.64
N PRO A 187 -14.90 -5.93 24.47
CA PRO A 187 -15.54 -4.95 23.60
C PRO A 187 -16.56 -4.06 24.33
N ASP A 188 -17.29 -4.63 25.29
CA ASP A 188 -18.26 -3.90 26.12
C ASP A 188 -17.65 -2.84 27.07
N HIS A 189 -16.33 -2.86 27.27
CA HIS A 189 -15.61 -1.97 28.18
C HIS A 189 -15.03 -0.72 27.49
N ILE A 190 -15.30 -0.55 26.19
CA ILE A 190 -14.64 0.44 25.34
C ILE A 190 -15.68 1.32 24.66
N ASP A 191 -15.38 2.61 24.59
CA ASP A 191 -16.10 3.54 23.76
C ASP A 191 -15.54 3.46 22.33
N VAL A 192 -16.35 2.93 21.40
CA VAL A 192 -15.94 2.78 19.99
C VAL A 192 -16.00 4.14 19.30
N ASP A 193 -14.86 4.60 18.80
CA ASP A 193 -14.73 5.91 18.13
C ASP A 193 -14.71 5.81 16.62
N VAL A 194 -14.12 4.74 16.09
CA VAL A 194 -13.89 4.54 14.66
C VAL A 194 -14.46 3.20 14.25
N VAL A 195 -15.25 3.21 13.17
CA VAL A 195 -15.72 1.99 12.51
C VAL A 195 -15.34 2.06 11.04
N ALA A 196 -14.50 1.13 10.60
CA ALA A 196 -14.15 0.98 9.20
C ALA A 196 -14.75 -0.31 8.64
N LYS A 197 -15.43 -0.21 7.50
CA LYS A 197 -16.02 -1.37 6.80
C LYS A 197 -15.20 -1.66 5.55
N MET A 198 -14.67 -2.87 5.48
CA MET A 198 -13.79 -3.34 4.41
C MET A 198 -14.44 -4.46 3.60
N THR A 199 -14.13 -4.50 2.31
CA THR A 199 -14.41 -5.65 1.44
C THR A 199 -13.23 -6.61 1.55
N VAL A 200 -13.51 -7.88 1.86
CA VAL A 200 -12.51 -8.91 2.10
C VAL A 200 -12.77 -10.15 1.26
N VAL A 201 -11.67 -10.73 0.78
CA VAL A 201 -11.66 -11.99 0.03
C VAL A 201 -10.63 -12.92 0.66
N ASP A 202 -10.87 -14.23 0.59
CA ASP A 202 -9.87 -15.21 0.98
C ASP A 202 -8.81 -15.33 -0.12
N ASP A 203 -7.55 -15.09 0.26
CA ASP A 203 -6.41 -15.12 -0.65
C ASP A 203 -5.75 -16.50 -0.63
N PHE A 204 -5.75 -17.18 -1.77
CA PHE A 204 -5.15 -18.50 -1.95
C PHE A 204 -3.85 -18.44 -2.78
N THR A 205 -3.28 -17.25 -3.01
CA THR A 205 -2.03 -17.10 -3.76
C THR A 205 -0.82 -17.68 -3.01
N LEU A 206 -0.85 -17.67 -1.67
CA LEU A 206 0.13 -18.33 -0.79
C LEU A 206 -0.51 -19.49 -0.01
N LEU A 207 0.33 -20.38 0.49
CA LEU A 207 -0.07 -21.49 1.37
C LEU A 207 0.74 -21.40 2.68
N PRO A 208 0.09 -21.09 3.82
CA PRO A 208 -1.36 -21.15 4.05
C PRO A 208 -2.13 -19.96 3.43
N PRO A 209 -3.42 -20.14 3.08
CA PRO A 209 -4.25 -19.05 2.57
C PRO A 209 -4.49 -17.99 3.65
N GLY A 210 -4.89 -16.78 3.23
CA GLY A 210 -5.04 -15.63 4.10
C GLY A 210 -6.26 -14.79 3.79
N MET A 211 -6.24 -13.57 4.31
CA MET A 211 -7.24 -12.54 4.03
C MET A 211 -6.58 -11.45 3.19
N LYS A 212 -7.27 -11.01 2.14
CA LYS A 212 -6.90 -9.83 1.35
C LYS A 212 -8.02 -8.80 1.42
N ILE A 213 -7.65 -7.53 1.63
CA ILE A 213 -8.57 -6.41 1.62
C ILE A 213 -8.64 -5.83 0.21
N SER A 214 -9.79 -5.98 -0.44
CA SER A 214 -10.01 -5.45 -1.80
C SER A 214 -10.25 -3.94 -1.78
N GLY A 215 -10.81 -3.40 -0.70
CA GLY A 215 -11.06 -1.96 -0.61
C GLY A 215 -11.89 -1.55 0.61
N ARG A 216 -11.95 -0.24 0.84
CA ARG A 216 -12.71 0.39 1.94
C ARG A 216 -14.10 0.81 1.47
N LYS A 217 -15.15 0.24 2.09
CA LYS A 217 -16.55 0.59 1.80
C LYS A 217 -16.99 1.86 2.50
N SER A 218 -16.62 2.01 3.78
CA SER A 218 -16.91 3.22 4.55
C SER A 218 -15.95 3.37 5.72
N LEU A 219 -15.77 4.60 6.15
CA LEU A 219 -15.08 4.99 7.38
C LEU A 219 -16.01 5.92 8.15
N GLU A 220 -16.39 5.54 9.36
CA GLU A 220 -17.32 6.28 10.19
C GLU A 220 -16.65 6.64 11.51
N PHE A 221 -16.55 7.94 11.79
CA PHE A 221 -16.10 8.47 13.07
C PHE A 221 -17.32 8.88 13.89
N SER A 222 -17.36 8.45 15.16
CA SER A 222 -18.47 8.75 16.05
C SER A 222 -18.03 9.51 17.29
N LEU A 223 -18.96 10.29 17.86
CA LEU A 223 -18.79 10.93 19.16
C LEU A 223 -19.64 10.14 20.17
N PRO A 224 -19.05 9.66 21.29
CA PRO A 224 -19.81 8.99 22.33
C PRO A 224 -20.81 9.96 22.98
N LYS A 225 -21.80 9.41 23.69
CA LYS A 225 -22.79 10.24 24.41
C LYS A 225 -22.18 10.77 25.71
N SER A 226 -21.58 11.95 25.63
CA SER A 226 -20.97 12.65 26.78
C SER A 226 -21.13 14.16 26.67
N SER A 227 -20.75 14.90 27.72
CA SER A 227 -20.67 16.37 27.69
C SER A 227 -19.52 16.84 26.81
N ASP A 228 -19.64 18.01 26.17
CA ASP A 228 -18.64 18.57 25.27
C ASP A 228 -17.23 18.60 25.86
N GLU A 229 -17.07 19.02 27.13
CA GLU A 229 -15.77 19.01 27.82
C GLU A 229 -15.11 17.62 27.86
N LYS A 230 -15.91 16.57 28.08
CA LYS A 230 -15.42 15.19 28.08
C LYS A 230 -15.11 14.70 26.68
N LEU A 231 -15.88 15.16 25.68
CA LEU A 231 -15.65 14.80 24.28
C LEU A 231 -14.37 15.43 23.74
N VAL A 232 -14.09 16.70 24.09
CA VAL A 232 -12.84 17.37 23.73
C VAL A 232 -11.64 16.64 24.35
N GLU A 233 -11.73 16.28 25.63
CA GLU A 233 -10.65 15.53 26.27
C GLU A 233 -10.49 14.14 25.66
N HIS A 234 -11.59 13.43 25.42
CA HIS A 234 -11.60 12.14 24.74
C HIS A 234 -10.95 12.21 23.34
N PHE A 235 -11.12 13.32 22.61
CA PHE A 235 -10.56 13.49 21.27
C PHE A 235 -9.02 13.44 21.27
N LYS A 236 -8.36 13.88 22.35
CA LYS A 236 -6.88 13.86 22.51
C LYS A 236 -6.27 12.45 22.56
N HIS A 237 -7.13 11.45 22.75
CA HIS A 237 -6.78 10.06 22.99
C HIS A 237 -7.35 9.13 21.92
N ARG A 238 -7.82 9.66 20.79
CA ARG A 238 -8.32 8.85 19.66
C ARG A 238 -7.18 8.41 18.75
N VAL A 239 -7.44 7.38 17.96
CA VAL A 239 -6.66 7.08 16.75
C VAL A 239 -7.20 7.99 15.64
N LEU A 240 -6.33 8.80 15.04
CA LEU A 240 -6.72 9.92 14.18
C LEU A 240 -6.12 9.82 12.78
N THR A 241 -4.88 9.35 12.65
CA THR A 241 -4.09 9.40 11.41
C THR A 241 -4.53 8.37 10.35
N PRO A 242 -4.53 8.73 9.05
CA PRO A 242 -4.76 7.80 7.95
C PRO A 242 -3.86 6.56 7.98
N SER A 243 -2.55 6.75 8.21
CA SER A 243 -1.59 5.63 8.25
C SER A 243 -1.90 4.61 9.35
N ALA A 244 -2.33 5.07 10.53
CA ALA A 244 -2.73 4.16 11.60
C ALA A 244 -4.03 3.41 11.26
N ILE A 245 -5.03 4.09 10.68
CA ILE A 245 -6.28 3.44 10.28
C ILE A 245 -6.02 2.40 9.17
N GLU A 246 -5.20 2.72 8.17
CA GLU A 246 -4.80 1.76 7.13
C GLU A 246 -4.05 0.57 7.74
N THR A 247 -3.07 0.82 8.61
CA THR A 247 -2.33 -0.26 9.30
C THR A 247 -3.27 -1.19 10.07
N LEU A 248 -4.22 -0.63 10.83
CA LEU A 248 -5.17 -1.40 11.63
C LEU A 248 -6.20 -2.14 10.76
N SER A 249 -6.63 -1.56 9.65
CA SER A 249 -7.75 -2.10 8.88
C SER A 249 -7.36 -2.92 7.66
N LYS A 250 -6.09 -2.83 7.22
CA LYS A 250 -5.54 -3.53 6.06
C LYS A 250 -4.28 -4.32 6.38
N THR A 251 -3.21 -3.65 6.81
CA THR A 251 -1.89 -4.29 7.00
C THR A 251 -1.95 -5.42 8.03
N ILE A 252 -2.54 -5.19 9.21
CA ILE A 252 -2.64 -6.20 10.26
C ILE A 252 -3.49 -7.43 9.84
N PRO A 253 -4.68 -7.27 9.24
CA PRO A 253 -5.42 -8.40 8.69
C PRO A 253 -4.63 -9.28 7.71
N GLU A 254 -3.85 -8.66 6.82
CA GLU A 254 -3.11 -9.35 5.74
C GLU A 254 -1.83 -10.04 6.25
N ILE A 255 -1.07 -9.38 7.14
CA ILE A 255 0.26 -9.84 7.58
C ILE A 255 0.24 -11.20 8.31
N GLY A 256 -0.92 -11.62 8.83
CA GLY A 256 -1.07 -12.94 9.43
C GLY A 256 -0.79 -14.08 8.45
N GLN A 257 -1.09 -13.87 7.15
CA GLN A 257 -0.77 -14.82 6.09
C GLN A 257 0.74 -14.93 5.88
N ASP A 258 1.44 -13.80 5.80
CA ASP A 258 2.89 -13.75 5.58
C ASP A 258 3.65 -14.42 6.73
N ILE A 259 3.26 -14.12 7.97
CA ILE A 259 3.84 -14.74 9.16
C ILE A 259 3.60 -16.26 9.14
N LEU A 260 2.38 -16.71 8.85
CA LEU A 260 2.10 -18.14 8.79
C LEU A 260 2.81 -18.83 7.63
N ASN A 261 2.96 -18.18 6.48
CA ASN A 261 3.67 -18.72 5.33
C ASN A 261 5.15 -18.96 5.67
N GLU A 262 5.79 -18.00 6.34
CA GLU A 262 7.16 -18.15 6.83
C GLU A 262 7.28 -19.29 7.85
N LEU A 263 6.35 -19.37 8.81
CA LEU A 263 6.34 -20.45 9.79
C LEU A 263 6.07 -21.82 9.14
N ASN A 264 5.18 -21.89 8.15
CA ASN A 264 4.76 -23.12 7.48
C ASN A 264 5.92 -23.82 6.77
N TYR A 265 6.87 -23.06 6.22
CA TYR A 265 8.06 -23.63 5.57
C TYR A 265 8.87 -24.54 6.51
N TYR A 266 8.82 -24.29 7.82
CA TYR A 266 9.62 -24.99 8.82
C TYR A 266 8.79 -25.74 9.89
N ALA A 267 7.49 -25.48 9.99
CA ALA A 267 6.59 -26.03 10.99
C ALA A 267 5.78 -27.22 10.43
N TYR A 268 6.48 -28.33 10.19
CA TYR A 268 5.90 -29.58 9.72
C TYR A 268 6.39 -30.80 10.53
N ALA A 269 5.67 -31.92 10.41
CA ALA A 269 6.07 -33.18 11.02
C ALA A 269 7.27 -33.80 10.28
N ILE A 270 8.48 -33.47 10.74
CA ILE A 270 9.74 -33.90 10.10
C ILE A 270 9.85 -35.42 9.95
N GLU A 271 9.39 -36.19 10.93
CA GLU A 271 9.41 -37.65 10.83
C GLU A 271 8.49 -38.19 9.73
N GLU A 272 7.36 -37.53 9.48
CA GLU A 272 6.46 -37.89 8.38
C GLU A 272 7.08 -37.51 7.03
N ALA A 273 7.69 -36.33 6.94
CA ALA A 273 8.39 -35.86 5.74
C ALA A 273 9.55 -36.79 5.35
N GLU A 274 10.40 -37.19 6.31
CA GLU A 274 11.51 -38.11 6.07
C GLU A 274 11.04 -39.49 5.60
N VAL A 275 9.92 -39.98 6.15
CA VAL A 275 9.30 -41.23 5.69
C VAL A 275 8.82 -41.08 4.26
N VAL A 276 8.16 -39.97 3.92
CA VAL A 276 7.73 -39.67 2.55
C VAL A 276 8.91 -39.65 1.58
N GLU A 277 10.01 -38.97 1.91
CA GLU A 277 11.23 -38.95 1.10
C GLU A 277 11.77 -40.36 0.85
N GLY A 278 11.87 -41.19 1.90
CA GLY A 278 12.34 -42.57 1.78
C GLY A 278 11.42 -43.45 0.92
N VAL A 279 10.09 -43.26 1.04
CA VAL A 279 9.10 -43.98 0.21
C VAL A 279 9.19 -43.52 -1.25
N ILE A 280 9.37 -42.23 -1.51
CA ILE A 280 9.50 -41.67 -2.86
C ILE A 280 10.79 -42.14 -3.52
N ALA A 281 11.93 -42.13 -2.81
CA ALA A 281 13.18 -42.68 -3.32
C ALA A 281 13.02 -44.15 -3.76
N ALA A 282 12.37 -44.97 -2.93
CA ALA A 282 12.09 -46.36 -3.26
C ALA A 282 11.08 -46.51 -4.43
N LEU A 283 10.12 -45.59 -4.57
CA LEU A 283 9.19 -45.57 -5.70
C LEU A 283 9.92 -45.28 -7.02
N LYS A 284 10.82 -44.28 -7.03
CA LYS A 284 11.61 -43.91 -8.21
C LYS A 284 12.45 -45.08 -8.71
N ASP A 285 13.12 -45.76 -7.79
CA ASP A 285 13.90 -46.96 -8.10
C ASP A 285 13.01 -48.13 -8.57
N PHE A 286 11.82 -48.30 -7.98
CA PHE A 286 10.89 -49.33 -8.40
C PHE A 286 10.32 -49.08 -9.80
N LEU A 287 10.04 -47.83 -10.15
CA LEU A 287 9.50 -47.45 -11.46
C LEU A 287 10.59 -47.33 -12.53
N GLU A 288 11.85 -47.15 -12.12
CA GLU A 288 13.01 -46.82 -12.96
C GLU A 288 12.81 -45.52 -13.75
N ARG A 289 12.14 -44.54 -13.12
CA ARG A 289 11.79 -43.25 -13.73
C ARG A 289 11.81 -42.14 -12.69
N ASP A 290 12.35 -40.98 -13.08
CA ASP A 290 12.25 -39.74 -12.31
C ASP A 290 11.01 -38.93 -12.68
N GLU A 291 10.50 -39.06 -13.91
CA GLU A 291 9.34 -38.34 -14.42
C GLU A 291 8.29 -39.29 -15.02
N ILE A 292 7.02 -38.91 -14.87
CA ILE A 292 5.86 -39.60 -15.47
C ILE A 292 5.16 -38.64 -16.44
N SER A 293 4.93 -39.10 -17.67
CA SER A 293 4.06 -38.41 -18.62
C SER A 293 2.59 -38.74 -18.36
N LEU A 294 1.67 -37.81 -18.61
CA LEU A 294 0.23 -38.05 -18.50
C LEU A 294 -0.25 -39.26 -19.33
N SER A 295 0.35 -39.48 -20.51
CA SER A 295 0.02 -40.62 -21.36
C SER A 295 0.39 -41.98 -20.76
N ASP A 296 1.34 -42.01 -19.82
CA ASP A 296 1.82 -43.23 -19.19
C ASP A 296 1.06 -43.58 -17.90
N ILE A 297 0.25 -42.67 -17.34
CA ILE A 297 -0.41 -42.84 -16.03
C ILE A 297 -1.26 -44.11 -15.98
N ASP A 298 -2.12 -44.33 -16.96
CA ASP A 298 -3.00 -45.51 -16.99
C ASP A 298 -2.19 -46.81 -17.06
N SER A 299 -1.04 -46.78 -17.74
CA SER A 299 -0.13 -47.93 -17.84
C SER A 299 0.66 -48.20 -16.56
N LEU A 300 0.94 -47.15 -15.77
CA LEU A 300 1.72 -47.21 -14.53
C LEU A 300 0.86 -47.50 -13.29
N LYS A 301 -0.44 -47.22 -13.34
CA LYS A 301 -1.37 -47.43 -12.23
C LYS A 301 -1.31 -48.83 -11.60
N PRO A 302 -1.25 -49.94 -12.36
CA PRO A 302 -1.09 -51.28 -11.77
C PRO A 302 0.23 -51.47 -11.02
N ARG A 303 1.33 -50.85 -11.50
CA ARG A 303 2.64 -50.89 -10.82
C ARG A 303 2.60 -50.07 -9.54
N ILE A 304 1.96 -48.89 -9.56
CA ILE A 304 1.78 -48.06 -8.37
C ILE A 304 0.99 -48.82 -7.29
N ASP A 305 -0.10 -49.49 -7.68
CA ASP A 305 -0.91 -50.30 -6.75
C ASP A 305 -0.10 -51.47 -6.15
N GLU A 306 0.77 -52.10 -6.95
CA GLU A 306 1.71 -53.12 -6.48
C GLU A 306 2.72 -52.56 -5.48
N PHE A 307 3.31 -51.39 -5.77
CA PHE A 307 4.23 -50.72 -4.86
C PHE A 307 3.57 -50.36 -3.53
N VAL A 308 2.34 -49.84 -3.55
CA VAL A 308 1.60 -49.48 -2.34
C VAL A 308 1.31 -50.72 -1.49
N LYS A 309 1.01 -51.86 -2.13
CA LYS A 309 0.86 -53.14 -1.43
C LYS A 309 2.17 -53.58 -0.78
N ILE A 310 3.29 -53.46 -1.50
CA ILE A 310 4.64 -53.70 -0.98
C ILE A 310 4.93 -52.81 0.23
N LEU A 311 4.61 -51.51 0.16
CA LEU A 311 4.76 -50.55 1.25
C LEU A 311 3.98 -50.96 2.50
N ILE A 312 2.70 -51.32 2.36
CA ILE A 312 1.85 -51.76 3.48
C ILE A 312 2.43 -53.01 4.16
N GLU A 313 2.87 -53.98 3.37
CA GLU A 313 3.47 -55.22 3.87
C GLU A 313 4.80 -54.93 4.59
N THR A 314 5.65 -54.10 4.00
CA THR A 314 6.95 -53.70 4.58
C THR A 314 6.79 -53.00 5.93
N VAL A 315 5.91 -52.00 6.03
CA VAL A 315 5.68 -51.26 7.30
C VAL A 315 5.15 -52.20 8.39
N SER A 316 4.25 -53.12 8.04
CA SER A 316 3.70 -54.10 8.99
C SER A 316 4.77 -55.05 9.52
N SER A 317 5.69 -55.52 8.66
CA SER A 317 6.81 -56.36 9.09
C SER A 317 7.86 -55.59 9.88
N LEU A 318 8.08 -54.31 9.55
CA LEU A 318 9.03 -53.43 10.23
C LEU A 318 8.57 -53.11 11.67
N GLU A 319 7.27 -52.89 11.89
CA GLU A 319 6.67 -52.72 13.22
C GLU A 319 7.06 -53.88 14.15
N HIS A 320 7.03 -55.11 13.66
CA HIS A 320 7.41 -56.28 14.45
C HIS A 320 8.91 -56.27 14.82
N ILE A 321 9.79 -55.93 13.89
CA ILE A 321 11.24 -55.82 14.15
C ILE A 321 11.54 -54.72 15.17
N VAL A 322 10.91 -53.55 15.03
CA VAL A 322 11.09 -52.42 15.94
C VAL A 322 10.64 -52.80 17.36
N GLU A 323 9.48 -53.44 17.52
CA GLU A 323 9.01 -53.88 18.85
C GLU A 323 9.94 -54.93 19.48
N GLN A 324 10.47 -55.86 18.68
CA GLN A 324 11.45 -56.84 19.16
C GLN A 324 12.75 -56.16 19.63
N HIS A 325 13.26 -55.19 18.85
CA HIS A 325 14.47 -54.43 19.18
C HIS A 325 14.32 -53.63 20.46
N VAL A 326 13.24 -52.83 20.56
CA VAL A 326 12.91 -52.01 21.73
C VAL A 326 12.75 -52.87 22.99
N SER A 327 12.17 -54.06 22.85
CA SER A 327 11.99 -55.03 23.94
C SER A 327 13.28 -55.76 24.33
N SER A 328 14.30 -55.79 23.44
CA SER A 328 15.55 -56.52 23.70
C SER A 328 16.43 -55.84 24.75
N GLY A 329 16.43 -54.49 24.77
CA GLY A 329 17.24 -53.68 25.69
C GLY A 329 18.77 -53.83 25.54
N LYS A 330 19.28 -54.41 24.43
CA LYS A 330 20.70 -54.82 24.29
C LYS A 330 21.63 -53.73 23.77
N SER A 331 21.13 -52.84 22.92
CA SER A 331 21.91 -51.77 22.31
C SER A 331 21.92 -50.52 23.20
N LEU A 332 23.04 -49.79 23.18
CA LEU A 332 23.31 -48.66 24.06
C LEU A 332 23.68 -47.36 23.34
N THR A 333 24.05 -47.44 22.05
CA THR A 333 24.41 -46.28 21.24
C THR A 333 23.51 -46.18 20.01
N ILE A 334 23.33 -44.97 19.48
CA ILE A 334 22.51 -44.71 18.29
C ILE A 334 22.99 -45.55 17.09
N GLU A 335 24.31 -45.62 16.88
CA GLU A 335 24.91 -46.47 15.84
C GLU A 335 24.62 -47.97 16.06
N ASP A 336 24.70 -48.46 17.31
CA ASP A 336 24.37 -49.85 17.62
C ASP A 336 22.88 -50.15 17.40
N HIS A 337 21.99 -49.20 17.71
CA HIS A 337 20.55 -49.34 17.44
C HIS A 337 20.29 -49.45 15.94
N LYS A 338 20.86 -48.53 15.16
CA LYS A 338 20.76 -48.50 13.71
C LYS A 338 21.26 -49.80 13.10
N LYS A 339 22.46 -50.23 13.48
CA LYS A 339 23.06 -51.48 13.01
C LYS A 339 22.22 -52.70 13.36
N THR A 340 21.70 -52.77 14.59
CA THR A 340 20.87 -53.91 15.01
C THR A 340 19.58 -53.99 14.19
N LEU A 341 18.93 -52.85 13.92
CA LEU A 341 17.73 -52.80 13.09
C LEU A 341 18.03 -53.18 11.63
N THR A 342 19.09 -52.65 11.03
CA THR A 342 19.48 -52.97 9.64
C THR A 342 19.94 -54.42 9.47
N ASP A 343 20.63 -54.99 10.47
CA ASP A 343 21.00 -56.42 10.50
C ASP A 343 19.75 -57.30 10.61
N ASN A 344 18.78 -56.94 11.45
CA ASN A 344 17.50 -57.66 11.57
C ASN A 344 16.66 -57.59 10.28
N VAL A 345 16.63 -56.44 9.62
CA VAL A 345 15.99 -56.30 8.29
C VAL A 345 16.71 -57.16 7.26
N SER A 346 18.04 -57.17 7.27
CA SER A 346 18.85 -57.90 6.29
C SER A 346 18.82 -59.41 6.44
N SER A 347 18.55 -59.91 7.65
CA SER A 347 18.51 -61.34 7.99
C SER A 347 17.10 -61.95 7.99
N ASN A 348 16.06 -61.13 7.86
CA ASN A 348 14.68 -61.59 7.79
C ASN A 348 14.26 -61.89 6.34
N ASP A 349 13.86 -63.14 6.08
CA ASP A 349 13.44 -63.64 4.76
C ASP A 349 12.21 -62.89 4.18
N ASP A 350 11.41 -62.23 5.03
CA ASP A 350 10.26 -61.42 4.60
C ASP A 350 10.67 -60.18 3.79
N PHE A 351 11.93 -59.74 3.91
CA PHE A 351 12.49 -58.59 3.20
C PHE A 351 13.39 -59.04 2.04
N SER A 352 12.83 -59.04 0.82
CA SER A 352 13.59 -59.30 -0.42
C SER A 352 13.33 -58.23 -1.49
N GLY A 353 14.34 -57.92 -2.32
CA GLY A 353 14.23 -56.94 -3.40
C GLY A 353 13.84 -55.55 -2.88
N ILE A 354 12.80 -54.95 -3.49
CA ILE A 354 12.29 -53.62 -3.12
C ILE A 354 11.79 -53.56 -1.68
N LYS A 355 11.23 -54.65 -1.12
CA LYS A 355 10.83 -54.69 0.29
C LYS A 355 12.02 -54.44 1.21
N LYS A 356 13.18 -55.03 0.89
CA LYS A 356 14.41 -54.86 1.66
C LYS A 356 14.94 -53.45 1.55
N GLN A 357 14.97 -52.89 0.33
CA GLN A 357 15.41 -51.52 0.11
C GLN A 357 14.53 -50.52 0.87
N LEU A 358 13.21 -50.63 0.74
CA LEU A 358 12.25 -49.78 1.44
C LEU A 358 12.39 -49.90 2.97
N ALA A 359 12.58 -51.11 3.49
CA ALA A 359 12.78 -51.31 4.92
C ALA A 359 14.09 -50.67 5.43
N LEU A 360 15.17 -50.73 4.64
CA LEU A 360 16.44 -50.10 4.97
C LEU A 360 16.32 -48.56 4.96
N GLU A 361 15.67 -47.99 3.94
CA GLU A 361 15.41 -46.55 3.87
C GLU A 361 14.57 -46.06 5.05
N LEU A 362 13.45 -46.74 5.35
CA LEU A 362 12.64 -46.38 6.52
C LEU A 362 13.42 -46.49 7.83
N THR A 363 14.28 -47.51 7.97
CA THR A 363 15.13 -47.67 9.16
C THR A 363 16.12 -46.51 9.29
N GLU A 364 16.74 -46.09 8.19
CA GLU A 364 17.65 -44.94 8.15
C GLU A 364 16.94 -43.68 8.66
N ARG A 365 15.76 -43.39 8.12
CA ARG A 365 14.95 -42.21 8.47
C ARG A 365 14.49 -42.23 9.92
N PHE A 366 14.08 -43.39 10.43
CA PHE A 366 13.73 -43.53 11.85
C PHE A 366 14.92 -43.23 12.77
N MET A 367 16.13 -43.65 12.38
CA MET A 367 17.33 -43.41 13.17
C MET A 367 17.82 -41.97 13.09
N ASN A 368 17.56 -41.25 11.99
CA ASN A 368 17.80 -39.80 11.91
C ASN A 368 16.96 -39.02 12.93
N SER A 369 15.67 -39.38 13.08
CA SER A 369 14.81 -38.80 14.13
C SER A 369 15.36 -39.06 15.54
N VAL A 370 15.83 -40.28 15.83
CA VAL A 370 16.48 -40.61 17.10
C VAL A 370 17.76 -39.79 17.32
N ALA A 371 18.59 -39.61 16.29
CA ALA A 371 19.81 -38.82 16.37
C ALA A 371 19.55 -37.34 16.66
N ARG A 372 18.42 -36.78 16.19
CA ARG A 372 18.02 -35.40 16.50
C ARG A 372 17.54 -35.23 17.94
N GLU A 373 16.75 -36.17 18.45
CA GLU A 373 16.19 -36.07 19.81
C GLU A 373 17.27 -36.27 20.90
N PHE A 374 18.32 -37.04 20.61
CA PHE A 374 19.38 -37.36 21.56
C PHE A 374 20.75 -36.93 21.03
N ILE A 375 21.09 -35.65 21.26
CA ILE A 375 22.35 -35.02 20.80
C ILE A 375 23.56 -35.51 21.63
N ASP A 376 23.35 -35.84 22.91
CA ASP A 376 24.42 -36.29 23.80
C ASP A 376 24.84 -37.75 23.51
N PRO A 377 26.15 -38.08 23.52
CA PRO A 377 26.67 -39.43 23.28
C PRO A 377 26.43 -40.40 24.47
N GLY A 378 25.43 -40.12 25.30
CA GLY A 378 25.08 -40.95 26.46
C GLY A 378 24.59 -42.34 26.06
N GLU A 379 24.65 -43.28 27.01
CA GLU A 379 24.05 -44.59 26.81
C GLU A 379 22.52 -44.47 26.78
N ILE A 380 21.93 -44.78 25.63
CA ILE A 380 20.49 -44.82 25.43
C ILE A 380 20.10 -46.28 25.29
N ARG A 381 19.29 -46.78 26.21
CA ARG A 381 18.80 -48.16 26.13
C ARG A 381 17.65 -48.24 25.13
N ALA A 382 17.55 -49.35 24.41
CA ALA A 382 16.52 -49.53 23.37
C ALA A 382 15.07 -49.29 23.85
N TRP A 383 14.76 -49.59 25.13
CA TRP A 383 13.42 -49.34 25.69
C TRP A 383 13.11 -47.85 25.91
N GLN A 384 14.13 -46.99 26.03
CA GLN A 384 13.95 -45.53 26.12
C GLN A 384 13.54 -44.95 24.77
N LEU A 385 13.91 -45.60 23.65
CA LEU A 385 13.51 -45.23 22.28
C LEU A 385 12.08 -45.67 21.92
N LYS A 386 11.38 -46.35 22.84
CA LYS A 386 10.05 -46.92 22.60
C LYS A 386 9.04 -45.88 22.12
N GLY A 387 9.08 -44.66 22.67
CA GLY A 387 8.22 -43.58 22.24
C GLY A 387 8.50 -43.19 20.80
N THR A 388 9.72 -42.71 20.55
CA THR A 388 10.19 -42.19 19.25
C THR A 388 9.99 -43.20 18.12
N LEU A 389 10.46 -44.44 18.28
CA LEU A 389 10.34 -45.45 17.22
C LEU A 389 8.90 -45.91 16.96
N ARG A 390 8.02 -45.90 17.97
CA ARG A 390 6.58 -46.15 17.77
C ARG A 390 5.91 -45.01 17.02
N TYR A 391 6.31 -43.76 17.28
CA TYR A 391 5.83 -42.61 16.50
C TYR A 391 6.27 -42.72 15.04
N SER A 392 7.53 -43.07 14.76
CA SER A 392 8.01 -43.25 13.38
C SER A 392 7.24 -44.34 12.62
N ILE A 393 6.93 -45.47 13.29
CA ILE A 393 6.07 -46.52 12.71
C ILE A 393 4.63 -46.04 12.49
N ALA A 394 4.08 -45.23 13.40
CA ALA A 394 2.75 -44.65 13.23
C ALA A 394 2.70 -43.71 12.02
N TYR A 395 3.73 -42.89 11.81
CA TYR A 395 3.87 -42.06 10.61
C TYR A 395 3.98 -42.91 9.34
N ALA A 396 4.86 -43.92 9.31
CA ALA A 396 4.95 -44.84 8.18
C ALA A 396 3.60 -45.53 7.86
N THR A 397 2.88 -45.94 8.90
CA THR A 397 1.53 -46.52 8.75
C THR A 397 0.56 -45.51 8.16
N ARG A 398 0.62 -44.25 8.58
CA ARG A 398 -0.20 -43.16 8.03
C ARG A 398 0.13 -42.88 6.58
N VAL A 399 1.41 -42.76 6.22
CA VAL A 399 1.86 -42.60 4.81
C VAL A 399 1.23 -43.68 3.93
N THR A 400 1.22 -44.94 4.37
CA THR A 400 0.59 -46.04 3.59
C THR A 400 -0.90 -45.84 3.30
N GLN A 401 -1.62 -45.05 4.10
CA GLN A 401 -3.07 -44.82 3.96
C GLN A 401 -3.41 -43.78 2.91
N TYR A 402 -2.56 -42.77 2.74
CA TYR A 402 -2.81 -41.66 1.81
C TYR A 402 -1.95 -41.72 0.54
N PHE A 403 -0.74 -42.29 0.58
CA PHE A 403 0.27 -42.19 -0.49
C PHE A 403 -0.26 -42.47 -1.89
N SER A 404 -0.97 -43.59 -2.10
CA SER A 404 -1.54 -43.93 -3.41
C SER A 404 -2.54 -42.90 -3.93
N LYS A 405 -3.42 -42.41 -3.04
CA LYS A 405 -4.46 -41.44 -3.42
C LYS A 405 -3.84 -40.09 -3.74
N GLU A 406 -2.89 -39.65 -2.91
CA GLU A 406 -2.21 -38.38 -3.10
C GLU A 406 -1.25 -38.41 -4.30
N LEU A 407 -0.58 -39.53 -4.60
CA LEU A 407 0.19 -39.67 -5.85
C LEU A 407 -0.71 -39.50 -7.09
N ASN A 408 -1.90 -40.10 -7.08
CA ASN A 408 -2.85 -39.90 -8.19
C ASN A 408 -3.32 -38.45 -8.27
N GLN A 409 -3.68 -37.85 -7.14
CA GLN A 409 -4.13 -36.45 -7.09
C GLN A 409 -3.03 -35.47 -7.51
N TYR A 410 -1.80 -35.73 -7.10
CA TYR A 410 -0.59 -35.02 -7.50
C TYR A 410 -0.42 -35.03 -9.01
N LEU A 411 -0.40 -36.21 -9.62
CA LEU A 411 -0.25 -36.36 -11.07
C LEU A 411 -1.36 -35.62 -11.83
N VAL A 412 -2.61 -35.71 -11.36
CA VAL A 412 -3.75 -34.99 -11.94
C VAL A 412 -3.59 -33.47 -11.81
N THR A 413 -3.22 -32.99 -10.62
CA THR A 413 -3.13 -31.56 -10.30
C THR A 413 -1.95 -30.90 -10.98
N ASN A 414 -0.75 -31.49 -10.88
CA ASN A 414 0.45 -30.94 -11.52
C ASN A 414 0.39 -31.01 -13.04
N ALA A 415 -0.27 -32.02 -13.61
CA ALA A 415 -0.53 -32.04 -15.04
C ALA A 415 -1.41 -30.86 -15.48
N ALA A 416 -2.56 -30.66 -14.80
CA ALA A 416 -3.47 -29.56 -15.09
C ALA A 416 -2.77 -28.20 -14.92
N ARG A 417 -2.00 -28.05 -13.84
CA ARG A 417 -1.21 -26.84 -13.56
C ARG A 417 -0.19 -26.58 -14.67
N LYS A 418 0.73 -27.51 -14.93
CA LYS A 418 1.76 -27.37 -15.98
C LYS A 418 1.14 -27.12 -17.36
N ALA A 419 -0.01 -27.75 -17.67
CA ALA A 419 -0.73 -27.53 -18.93
C ALA A 419 -1.25 -26.08 -19.06
N PHE A 420 -1.96 -25.56 -18.06
CA PHE A 420 -2.42 -24.17 -18.08
C PHE A 420 -1.25 -23.18 -18.14
N PHE A 421 -0.19 -23.39 -17.35
CA PHE A 421 0.96 -22.49 -17.32
C PHE A 421 1.73 -22.48 -18.64
N THR A 422 1.82 -23.64 -19.31
CA THR A 422 2.41 -23.72 -20.65
C THR A 422 1.55 -22.95 -21.64
N ALA A 423 0.23 -23.19 -21.67
CA ALA A 423 -0.68 -22.48 -22.56
C ALA A 423 -0.71 -20.95 -22.29
N LEU A 424 -0.60 -20.54 -21.03
CA LEU A 424 -0.54 -19.14 -20.62
C LEU A 424 0.78 -18.48 -21.10
N ARG A 425 1.91 -19.18 -20.98
CA ARG A 425 3.20 -18.71 -21.51
C ARG A 425 3.16 -18.61 -23.03
N ASP A 426 2.58 -19.59 -23.72
CA ASP A 426 2.43 -19.58 -25.17
C ASP A 426 1.53 -18.42 -25.61
N PHE A 427 0.47 -18.11 -24.85
CA PHE A 427 -0.34 -16.91 -25.06
C PHE A 427 0.47 -15.61 -24.91
N LYS A 428 1.33 -15.49 -23.89
CA LYS A 428 2.22 -14.32 -23.77
C LYS A 428 3.15 -14.20 -24.96
N GLN A 429 3.71 -15.31 -25.45
CA GLN A 429 4.56 -15.29 -26.63
C GLN A 429 3.77 -14.91 -27.89
N GLU A 430 2.57 -15.47 -28.11
CA GLU A 430 1.68 -15.09 -29.23
C GLU A 430 1.32 -13.60 -29.18
N ALA A 431 0.88 -13.10 -28.03
CA ALA A 431 0.50 -11.70 -27.85
C ALA A 431 1.66 -10.72 -28.08
N LEU A 432 2.90 -11.13 -27.80
CA LEU A 432 4.12 -10.35 -28.03
C LEU A 432 4.75 -10.55 -29.42
N SER A 433 4.34 -11.58 -30.18
CA SER A 433 4.97 -11.97 -31.46
C SER A 433 4.09 -11.77 -32.68
N GLU A 434 2.77 -11.74 -32.54
CA GLU A 434 1.93 -11.09 -33.55
C GLU A 434 2.37 -9.62 -33.62
N ASP A 435 2.50 -9.03 -34.82
CA ASP A 435 2.88 -7.63 -35.10
C ASP A 435 1.87 -6.59 -34.52
N LEU A 436 1.33 -6.84 -33.33
CA LEU A 436 0.74 -5.83 -32.47
C LEU A 436 1.90 -4.91 -32.05
N ASN A 437 2.00 -3.76 -32.70
CA ASN A 437 2.62 -2.58 -32.11
C ASN A 437 1.81 -2.23 -30.84
N LEU A 438 1.96 -3.03 -29.78
CA LEU A 438 1.38 -2.74 -28.47
C LEU A 438 1.99 -1.43 -28.04
N ASP A 439 1.13 -0.42 -27.95
CA ASP A 439 1.47 0.86 -27.36
C ASP A 439 1.90 0.61 -25.90
N SER A 440 2.69 1.52 -25.33
CA SER A 440 3.15 1.48 -23.95
C SER A 440 2.03 1.22 -22.94
N THR A 441 0.84 1.78 -23.21
CA THR A 441 -0.40 1.56 -22.45
C THR A 441 -0.91 0.12 -22.54
N ASP A 442 -0.89 -0.49 -23.73
CA ASP A 442 -1.36 -1.86 -23.93
C ASP A 442 -0.44 -2.89 -23.29
N LEU A 443 0.87 -2.65 -23.35
CA LEU A 443 1.85 -3.55 -22.74
C LEU A 443 1.71 -3.57 -21.21
N THR A 444 1.60 -2.38 -20.59
CA THR A 444 1.46 -2.24 -19.13
C THR A 444 0.18 -2.89 -18.64
N LEU A 445 -0.94 -2.60 -19.31
CA LEU A 445 -2.21 -3.26 -19.07
C LEU A 445 -2.07 -4.78 -19.23
N PHE A 446 -1.52 -5.25 -20.35
CA PHE A 446 -1.36 -6.67 -20.63
C PHE A 446 -0.56 -7.39 -19.54
N ASP A 447 0.56 -6.82 -19.10
CA ASP A 447 1.39 -7.42 -18.05
C ASP A 447 0.68 -7.47 -16.70
N LYS A 448 -0.08 -6.43 -16.33
CA LYS A 448 -0.89 -6.41 -15.09
C LYS A 448 -1.98 -7.47 -15.11
N PHE A 449 -2.73 -7.55 -16.21
CA PHE A 449 -3.73 -8.59 -16.39
C PHE A 449 -3.11 -9.98 -16.43
N TYR A 450 -2.01 -10.16 -17.14
CA TYR A 450 -1.31 -11.44 -17.21
C TYR A 450 -0.84 -11.90 -15.82
N ALA A 451 -0.28 -10.98 -15.03
CA ALA A 451 0.12 -11.25 -13.65
C ALA A 451 -1.07 -11.63 -12.77
N GLU A 452 -2.19 -10.90 -12.89
CA GLU A 452 -3.42 -11.22 -12.16
C GLU A 452 -4.00 -12.58 -12.60
N VAL A 453 -4.01 -12.88 -13.90
CA VAL A 453 -4.43 -14.19 -14.43
C VAL A 453 -3.60 -15.31 -13.82
N GLN A 454 -2.28 -15.11 -13.81
CA GLN A 454 -1.34 -16.07 -13.24
C GLN A 454 -1.57 -16.26 -11.73
N ALA A 455 -1.79 -15.18 -10.99
CA ALA A 455 -2.08 -15.22 -9.56
C ALA A 455 -3.39 -15.93 -9.26
N GLN A 456 -4.47 -15.59 -9.97
CA GLN A 456 -5.78 -16.20 -9.80
C GLN A 456 -5.82 -17.67 -10.23
N LEU A 457 -5.05 -18.04 -11.26
CA LEU A 457 -4.90 -19.45 -11.67
C LEU A 457 -4.27 -20.25 -10.54
N ASN A 458 -3.17 -19.75 -9.97
CA ASN A 458 -2.54 -20.38 -8.79
C ASN A 458 -3.52 -20.44 -7.62
N ALA A 459 -4.22 -19.34 -7.31
CA ALA A 459 -5.19 -19.28 -6.23
C ALA A 459 -6.34 -20.28 -6.42
N ALA A 460 -6.83 -20.49 -7.65
CA ALA A 460 -7.86 -21.46 -7.96
C ALA A 460 -7.39 -22.89 -7.68
N PHE A 461 -6.17 -23.25 -8.09
CA PHE A 461 -5.56 -24.55 -7.79
C PHE A 461 -5.33 -24.74 -6.29
N SER A 462 -4.73 -23.75 -5.63
CA SER A 462 -4.50 -23.76 -4.17
C SER A 462 -5.81 -23.87 -3.39
N LYS A 463 -6.89 -23.24 -3.85
CA LYS A 463 -8.21 -23.33 -3.23
C LYS A 463 -8.81 -24.74 -3.34
N GLU A 464 -8.81 -25.33 -4.54
CA GLU A 464 -9.28 -26.71 -4.73
C GLU A 464 -8.51 -27.71 -3.85
N PHE A 465 -7.21 -27.49 -3.76
CA PHE A 465 -6.31 -28.27 -2.95
C PHE A 465 -6.59 -28.10 -1.45
N PHE A 466 -6.75 -26.87 -0.97
CA PHE A 466 -7.11 -26.56 0.42
C PHE A 466 -8.48 -27.11 0.83
N GLU A 467 -9.46 -27.06 -0.08
CA GLU A 467 -10.81 -27.63 0.11
C GLU A 467 -10.80 -29.17 0.11
N GLY A 468 -9.68 -29.80 -0.27
CA GLY A 468 -9.54 -31.26 -0.32
C GLY A 468 -10.37 -31.91 -1.43
N ALA A 469 -10.72 -31.15 -2.48
CA ALA A 469 -11.50 -31.65 -3.59
C ALA A 469 -10.71 -32.69 -4.39
N ARG A 470 -11.37 -33.82 -4.69
CA ARG A 470 -10.75 -34.95 -5.40
C ARG A 470 -11.36 -35.12 -6.77
N TYR A 471 -10.48 -35.25 -7.76
CA TYR A 471 -10.85 -35.33 -9.17
C TYR A 471 -10.46 -36.69 -9.74
N GLN A 472 -11.34 -37.25 -10.59
CA GLN A 472 -11.09 -38.57 -11.19
C GLN A 472 -10.09 -38.49 -12.34
N ASP A 473 -10.08 -37.35 -13.04
CA ASP A 473 -9.19 -37.06 -14.17
C ASP A 473 -8.80 -35.57 -14.17
N PHE A 474 -7.74 -35.25 -14.94
CA PHE A 474 -7.26 -33.87 -15.06
C PHE A 474 -8.23 -32.97 -15.82
N THR A 475 -9.07 -33.53 -16.70
CA THR A 475 -9.98 -32.76 -17.54
C THR A 475 -11.11 -32.13 -16.71
N GLN A 476 -11.62 -32.86 -15.72
CA GLN A 476 -12.59 -32.40 -14.72
C GLN A 476 -12.00 -31.28 -13.87
N LEU A 477 -10.75 -31.41 -13.40
CA LEU A 477 -10.07 -30.36 -12.65
C LEU A 477 -9.90 -29.11 -13.53
N MET A 478 -9.45 -29.27 -14.78
CA MET A 478 -9.34 -28.16 -15.74
C MET A 478 -10.69 -27.46 -15.97
N ASP A 479 -11.79 -28.20 -16.14
CA ASP A 479 -13.14 -27.66 -16.28
C ASP A 479 -13.55 -26.79 -15.08
N VAL A 480 -13.28 -27.26 -13.86
CA VAL A 480 -13.61 -26.54 -12.63
C VAL A 480 -12.76 -25.28 -12.50
N ILE A 481 -11.45 -25.39 -12.73
CA ILE A 481 -10.53 -24.26 -12.68
C ILE A 481 -10.90 -23.21 -13.73
N THR A 482 -11.20 -23.61 -14.97
CA THR A 482 -11.64 -22.67 -16.02
C THR A 482 -12.92 -21.94 -15.62
N ARG A 483 -13.91 -22.62 -15.03
CA ARG A 483 -15.13 -21.96 -14.54
C ARG A 483 -14.84 -20.98 -13.41
N LYS A 484 -14.04 -21.39 -12.41
CA LYS A 484 -13.61 -20.52 -11.32
C LYS A 484 -12.89 -19.28 -11.85
N MET A 485 -11.97 -19.46 -12.80
CA MET A 485 -11.26 -18.36 -13.46
C MET A 485 -12.22 -17.40 -14.18
N ILE A 486 -13.17 -17.93 -14.96
CA ILE A 486 -14.18 -17.09 -15.64
C ILE A 486 -15.00 -16.28 -14.64
N ASP A 487 -15.40 -16.89 -13.52
CA ASP A 487 -16.18 -16.20 -12.50
C ASP A 487 -15.36 -15.17 -11.73
N THR A 488 -14.08 -15.47 -11.43
CA THR A 488 -13.14 -14.52 -10.82
C THR A 488 -12.87 -13.34 -11.76
N PHE A 489 -12.63 -13.58 -13.05
CA PHE A 489 -12.38 -12.50 -14.02
C PHE A 489 -13.55 -11.56 -14.20
N LYS A 490 -14.79 -12.05 -14.11
CA LYS A 490 -15.96 -11.17 -14.17
C LYS A 490 -16.05 -10.20 -12.97
N GLY A 491 -15.34 -10.49 -11.88
CA GLY A 491 -15.34 -9.71 -10.66
C GLY A 491 -14.07 -8.89 -10.42
N ILE A 492 -13.06 -8.99 -11.28
CA ILE A 492 -11.86 -8.15 -11.21
C ILE A 492 -12.20 -6.80 -11.82
N ASP A 493 -12.10 -5.74 -11.02
CA ASP A 493 -12.04 -4.37 -11.54
C ASP A 493 -10.58 -4.04 -11.86
N VAL A 494 -10.33 -3.61 -13.08
CA VAL A 494 -8.98 -3.35 -13.57
C VAL A 494 -8.45 -2.04 -12.98
N TRP A 495 -9.34 -1.14 -12.57
CA TRP A 495 -8.98 0.05 -11.80
C TRP A 495 -8.42 -0.29 -10.42
N ASP A 496 -8.71 -1.49 -9.90
CA ASP A 496 -8.06 -1.98 -8.67
C ASP A 496 -6.63 -2.49 -8.94
N LEU A 497 -6.28 -2.82 -10.19
CA LEU A 497 -4.96 -3.30 -10.60
C LEU A 497 -4.01 -2.18 -11.05
N ILE A 498 -4.56 -1.01 -11.39
CA ILE A 498 -3.81 0.15 -11.89
C ILE A 498 -3.73 1.19 -10.79
N GLY A 499 -2.51 1.44 -10.30
CA GLY A 499 -2.25 2.48 -9.33
C GLY A 499 -1.98 3.84 -9.96
N PHE A 500 -1.91 4.87 -9.12
CA PHE A 500 -1.42 6.20 -9.49
C PHE A 500 -0.08 6.15 -10.24
N SER A 501 0.88 5.34 -9.74
CA SER A 501 2.22 5.19 -10.33
C SER A 501 2.21 4.61 -11.75
N ASP A 502 1.27 3.70 -12.04
CA ASP A 502 1.16 3.08 -13.37
C ASP A 502 0.72 4.12 -14.42
N VAL A 503 -0.20 5.01 -14.05
CA VAL A 503 -0.64 6.12 -14.92
C VAL A 503 0.51 7.11 -15.14
N ALA A 504 1.28 7.43 -14.10
CA ALA A 504 2.45 8.27 -14.20
C ALA A 504 3.51 7.67 -15.14
N GLU A 505 3.79 6.37 -15.05
CA GLU A 505 4.75 5.70 -15.94
C GLU A 505 4.31 5.73 -17.41
N ILE A 506 3.01 5.50 -17.68
CA ILE A 506 2.45 5.61 -19.03
C ILE A 506 2.62 7.03 -19.58
N ALA A 507 2.36 8.04 -18.76
CA ALA A 507 2.55 9.44 -19.13
C ALA A 507 4.03 9.77 -19.40
N ARG A 508 4.95 9.29 -18.56
CA ARG A 508 6.41 9.44 -18.76
C ARG A 508 6.85 8.88 -20.12
N ARG A 509 6.40 7.67 -20.46
CA ARG A 509 6.75 7.02 -21.74
C ARG A 509 6.24 7.83 -22.93
N GLU A 510 5.01 8.35 -22.86
CA GLU A 510 4.42 9.19 -23.92
C GLU A 510 5.15 10.53 -24.08
N ILE A 511 5.46 11.21 -22.97
CA ILE A 511 6.26 12.46 -22.99
C ILE A 511 7.61 12.19 -23.64
N THR A 512 8.25 11.07 -23.27
CA THR A 512 9.53 10.67 -23.86
C THR A 512 9.40 10.44 -25.36
N GLN A 513 8.40 9.68 -25.80
CA GLN A 513 8.19 9.38 -27.22
C GLN A 513 7.93 10.66 -28.05
N LYS A 514 7.11 11.59 -27.53
CA LYS A 514 6.70 12.81 -28.24
C LYS A 514 7.80 13.88 -28.28
N TYR A 515 8.64 13.94 -27.24
CA TYR A 515 9.61 15.03 -27.04
C TYR A 515 11.09 14.61 -27.06
N SER A 516 11.37 13.37 -27.47
CA SER A 516 12.75 12.91 -27.75
C SER A 516 13.30 13.53 -29.03
N VAL A 517 14.60 13.85 -29.01
CA VAL A 517 15.33 14.30 -30.21
C VAL A 517 15.40 13.15 -31.24
N PRO A 518 15.38 13.38 -32.57
CA PRO A 518 15.20 12.35 -33.61
C PRO A 518 16.28 11.26 -33.73
N GLN A 519 17.24 11.21 -32.80
CA GLN A 519 18.14 10.08 -32.60
C GLN A 519 17.66 9.42 -31.30
N GLY A 520 17.03 8.24 -31.39
CA GLY A 520 16.39 7.54 -30.27
C GLY A 520 17.26 7.45 -29.01
N GLU A 521 16.60 7.38 -27.85
CA GLU A 521 17.19 7.57 -26.50
C GLU A 521 18.03 8.87 -26.37
N GLY A 522 17.72 9.89 -27.16
CA GLY A 522 18.31 11.22 -27.02
C GLY A 522 17.75 12.00 -25.82
N PRO A 523 18.44 13.04 -25.34
CA PRO A 523 17.94 13.90 -24.27
C PRO A 523 16.62 14.57 -24.69
N LEU A 524 15.68 14.71 -23.75
CA LEU A 524 14.40 15.37 -23.97
C LEU A 524 14.58 16.85 -24.37
N THR A 525 13.68 17.37 -25.21
CA THR A 525 13.58 18.83 -25.44
C THR A 525 13.25 19.57 -24.15
N ASN A 526 13.58 20.87 -24.04
CA ASN A 526 13.25 21.69 -22.86
C ASN A 526 11.76 21.64 -22.48
N HIS A 527 10.87 21.52 -23.48
CA HIS A 527 9.43 21.36 -23.27
C HIS A 527 9.09 20.01 -22.64
N GLY A 528 9.69 18.92 -23.14
CA GLY A 528 9.55 17.59 -22.55
C GLY A 528 10.14 17.48 -21.15
N GLN A 529 11.27 18.15 -20.88
CA GLN A 529 11.85 18.22 -19.53
C GLN A 529 10.92 18.93 -18.54
N ALA A 530 10.28 20.03 -18.97
CA ALA A 530 9.31 20.75 -18.13
C ALA A 530 8.07 19.90 -17.81
N LEU A 531 7.53 19.16 -18.79
CA LEU A 531 6.41 18.25 -18.56
C LEU A 531 6.78 17.07 -17.64
N MET A 532 8.00 16.54 -17.77
CA MET A 532 8.49 15.48 -16.88
C MET A 532 8.67 15.99 -15.44
N SER A 533 9.26 17.17 -15.25
CA SER A 533 9.40 17.78 -13.92
C SER A 533 8.04 17.93 -13.23
N LEU A 534 7.04 18.43 -13.98
CA LEU A 534 5.70 18.66 -13.45
C LEU A 534 4.99 17.34 -13.10
N LEU A 535 5.19 16.29 -13.88
CA LEU A 535 4.68 14.95 -13.57
C LEU A 535 5.37 14.35 -12.32
N ASP A 536 6.68 14.53 -12.18
CA ASP A 536 7.45 14.10 -11.01
C ASP A 536 7.01 14.84 -9.73
N GLU A 537 6.79 16.15 -9.84
CA GLU A 537 6.27 16.99 -8.76
C GLU A 537 4.89 16.49 -8.29
N PHE A 538 3.99 16.14 -9.21
CA PHE A 538 2.68 15.57 -8.86
C PHE A 538 2.75 14.18 -8.23
N GLU A 539 3.66 13.33 -8.70
CA GLU A 539 3.85 12.01 -8.10
C GLU A 539 4.33 12.12 -6.66
N ASN A 540 5.34 12.95 -6.41
CA ASN A 540 5.83 13.25 -5.07
C ASN A 540 4.75 13.88 -4.17
N LEU A 541 3.91 14.77 -4.72
CA LEU A 541 2.81 15.37 -3.98
C LEU A 541 1.82 14.32 -3.45
N VAL A 542 1.44 13.36 -4.29
CA VAL A 542 0.43 12.35 -3.95
C VAL A 542 1.01 11.21 -3.11
N SER A 543 2.22 10.72 -3.42
CA SER A 543 2.79 9.57 -2.72
C SER A 543 3.35 9.94 -1.33
N ASP A 544 3.92 11.14 -1.19
CA ASP A 544 4.76 11.49 -0.04
C ASP A 544 4.19 12.70 0.72
N ILE A 545 3.90 13.81 0.03
CA ILE A 545 3.52 15.06 0.70
C ILE A 545 2.12 14.97 1.32
N ILE A 546 1.09 14.58 0.57
CA ILE A 546 -0.30 14.54 1.05
C ILE A 546 -0.46 13.60 2.26
N PRO A 547 0.07 12.35 2.25
CA PRO A 547 0.04 11.49 3.42
C PRO A 547 0.75 12.10 4.63
N ASP A 548 1.93 12.71 4.44
CA ASP A 548 2.67 13.36 5.54
C ASP A 548 1.96 14.61 6.08
N VAL A 549 1.28 15.39 5.23
CA VAL A 549 0.40 16.51 5.62
C VAL A 549 -0.73 15.97 6.50
N ALA A 550 -1.44 14.93 6.05
CA ALA A 550 -2.56 14.34 6.77
C ALA A 550 -2.15 13.77 8.14
N ASP A 551 -1.09 12.98 8.18
CA ASP A 551 -0.56 12.38 9.41
C ASP A 551 -0.06 13.46 10.39
N THR A 552 0.59 14.51 9.89
CA THR A 552 1.06 15.62 10.74
C THR A 552 -0.12 16.41 11.34
N ILE A 553 -1.09 16.77 10.51
CA ILE A 553 -2.28 17.55 10.92
C ILE A 553 -3.08 16.80 11.99
N LEU A 554 -3.27 15.50 11.80
CA LEU A 554 -4.04 14.65 12.70
C LEU A 554 -3.20 14.03 13.83
N SER A 555 -1.90 14.32 13.88
CA SER A 555 -1.03 13.79 14.93
C SER A 555 -1.50 14.23 16.32
N LYS A 556 -1.50 13.30 17.27
CA LYS A 556 -1.87 13.58 18.67
C LYS A 556 -1.14 14.78 19.28
N PRO A 557 0.19 14.97 19.09
CA PRO A 557 0.88 16.14 19.64
C PRO A 557 0.32 17.47 19.13
N LEU A 558 -0.02 17.54 17.84
CA LEU A 558 -0.55 18.75 17.23
C LEU A 558 -1.99 19.02 17.69
N ILE A 559 -2.84 17.99 17.65
CA ILE A 559 -4.24 18.08 18.08
C ILE A 559 -4.35 18.46 19.55
N ARG A 560 -3.53 17.87 20.43
CA ARG A 560 -3.48 18.25 21.85
C ARG A 560 -3.11 19.73 22.01
N ARG A 561 -2.09 20.20 21.30
CA ARG A 561 -1.66 21.61 21.32
C ARG A 561 -2.77 22.56 20.83
N ILE A 562 -3.45 22.23 19.73
CA ILE A 562 -4.55 23.04 19.18
C ILE A 562 -5.69 23.11 20.19
N ILE A 563 -6.11 21.97 20.76
CA ILE A 563 -7.19 21.91 21.75
C ILE A 563 -6.84 22.73 22.99
N ASP A 564 -5.64 22.53 23.57
CA ASP A 564 -5.24 23.20 24.81
C ASP A 564 -5.18 24.73 24.63
N LYS A 565 -4.71 25.21 23.48
CA LYS A 565 -4.71 26.64 23.14
C LYS A 565 -6.12 27.19 22.92
N THR A 566 -6.93 26.50 22.12
CA THR A 566 -8.33 26.88 21.85
C THR A 566 -9.10 27.05 23.17
N LEU A 567 -8.90 26.15 24.13
CA LEU A 567 -9.56 26.21 25.45
C LEU A 567 -8.98 27.29 26.36
N SER A 568 -7.65 27.46 26.40
CA SER A 568 -6.99 28.41 27.32
C SER A 568 -7.07 29.86 26.84
N GLU A 569 -6.92 30.10 25.55
CA GLU A 569 -6.91 31.42 24.91
C GLU A 569 -8.29 31.84 24.38
N LYS A 570 -9.26 30.90 24.33
CA LYS A 570 -10.61 31.09 23.75
C LYS A 570 -10.56 31.57 22.29
N THR A 571 -9.62 31.03 21.54
CA THR A 571 -9.41 31.30 20.11
C THR A 571 -10.25 30.37 19.25
N ASN A 572 -10.34 30.67 17.95
CA ASN A 572 -11.00 29.80 16.98
C ASN A 572 -10.07 28.64 16.60
N LEU A 573 -10.63 27.43 16.49
CA LEU A 573 -9.92 26.23 16.10
C LEU A 573 -9.23 26.36 14.72
N ILE A 574 -9.87 27.06 13.76
CA ILE A 574 -9.28 27.31 12.44
C ILE A 574 -8.05 28.21 12.54
N ASP A 575 -8.09 29.24 13.38
CA ASP A 575 -6.98 30.18 13.52
C ASP A 575 -5.78 29.51 14.20
N GLU A 576 -6.01 28.70 15.23
CA GLU A 576 -4.95 27.89 15.84
C GLU A 576 -4.39 26.84 14.88
N PHE A 577 -5.24 26.29 14.02
CA PHE A 577 -4.82 25.35 12.99
C PHE A 577 -3.93 26.03 11.94
N ALA A 578 -4.31 27.21 11.43
CA ALA A 578 -3.50 28.02 10.52
C ALA A 578 -2.13 28.35 11.15
N VAL A 579 -2.11 28.82 12.40
CA VAL A 579 -0.88 29.14 13.14
C VAL A 579 -0.01 27.89 13.34
N ALA A 580 -0.61 26.73 13.55
CA ALA A 580 0.12 25.48 13.71
C ALA A 580 0.81 25.04 12.40
N VAL A 581 0.14 25.20 11.26
CA VAL A 581 0.69 24.93 9.92
C VAL A 581 1.80 25.93 9.56
N GLU A 582 1.57 27.23 9.76
CA GLU A 582 2.58 28.28 9.51
C GLU A 582 3.83 28.11 10.40
N GLY A 583 3.64 27.62 11.62
CA GLY A 583 4.71 27.36 12.58
C GLY A 583 5.58 26.13 12.28
N ALA A 584 5.25 25.32 11.26
CA ALA A 584 6.01 24.13 10.85
C ALA A 584 7.26 24.51 10.03
N ALA A 585 8.22 25.17 10.66
CA ALA A 585 9.39 25.77 9.99
C ALA A 585 10.32 24.78 9.28
N GLU A 586 10.30 23.49 9.65
CA GLU A 586 11.17 22.44 9.09
C GLU A 586 10.58 21.75 7.84
N ARG A 587 9.32 22.04 7.46
CA ARG A 587 8.66 21.39 6.31
C ARG A 587 8.93 22.12 4.98
N PRO A 588 8.98 21.39 3.84
CA PRO A 588 9.11 21.98 2.50
C PRO A 588 8.01 23.00 2.18
N GLU A 589 8.27 23.94 1.28
CA GLU A 589 7.27 24.95 0.88
C GLU A 589 6.05 24.33 0.18
N GLU A 590 6.26 23.27 -0.61
CA GLU A 590 5.18 22.48 -1.25
C GLU A 590 4.23 21.87 -0.21
N TRP A 591 4.79 21.34 0.88
CA TRP A 591 4.03 20.82 2.01
C TRP A 591 3.19 21.92 2.68
N LYS A 592 3.79 23.10 2.92
CA LYS A 592 3.09 24.22 3.56
C LYS A 592 1.98 24.75 2.67
N LYS A 593 2.21 24.84 1.37
CA LYS A 593 1.19 25.25 0.38
C LYS A 593 -0.02 24.31 0.46
N GLU A 594 0.22 23.00 0.39
CA GLU A 594 -0.84 21.99 0.47
C GLU A 594 -1.59 22.06 1.81
N ALA A 595 -0.87 22.13 2.93
CA ALA A 595 -1.49 22.23 4.25
C ALA A 595 -2.32 23.50 4.43
N LEU A 596 -1.90 24.64 3.87
CA LEU A 596 -2.67 25.90 3.89
C LEU A 596 -3.91 25.83 2.99
N GLU A 597 -3.84 25.17 1.83
CA GLU A 597 -5.03 24.90 1.00
C GLU A 597 -6.08 24.12 1.79
N TRP A 598 -5.66 23.16 2.63
CA TRP A 598 -6.57 22.40 3.48
C TRP A 598 -7.16 23.23 4.62
N VAL A 599 -6.36 24.13 5.22
CA VAL A 599 -6.84 25.10 6.22
C VAL A 599 -7.96 25.97 5.64
N GLU A 600 -7.76 26.49 4.43
CA GLU A 600 -8.77 27.34 3.77
C GLU A 600 -10.01 26.56 3.34
N SER A 601 -9.84 25.34 2.78
CA SER A 601 -10.96 24.45 2.49
C SER A 601 -11.79 24.16 3.75
N PHE A 602 -11.11 23.87 4.87
CA PHE A 602 -11.74 23.61 6.14
C PHE A 602 -12.44 24.85 6.73
N ARG A 603 -11.85 26.05 6.56
CA ARG A 603 -12.46 27.33 6.92
C ARG A 603 -13.82 27.52 6.25
N THR A 604 -14.00 27.04 5.02
CA THR A 604 -15.29 27.13 4.31
C THR A 604 -16.33 26.09 4.76
N THR A 605 -15.88 25.02 5.43
CA THR A 605 -16.73 23.88 5.82
C THR A 605 -17.30 24.04 7.24
N ILE A 606 -16.61 24.74 8.13
CA ILE A 606 -17.09 24.99 9.50
C ILE A 606 -18.12 26.13 9.53
N ASP A 607 -19.20 25.90 10.27
CA ASP A 607 -20.17 26.92 10.66
C ASP A 607 -19.88 27.42 12.09
N GLU A 608 -20.10 28.71 12.36
CA GLU A 608 -19.98 29.33 13.70
C GLU A 608 -20.92 28.70 14.74
N SER A 609 -21.95 27.97 14.29
CA SER A 609 -22.90 27.26 15.15
C SER A 609 -22.40 25.90 15.70
N MET A 610 -21.29 25.36 15.17
CA MET A 610 -20.76 24.06 15.57
C MET A 610 -20.03 24.11 16.92
N THR A 611 -20.20 23.06 17.74
CA THR A 611 -19.39 22.91 18.96
C THR A 611 -17.96 22.47 18.63
N ILE A 612 -17.00 22.71 19.53
CA ILE A 612 -15.59 22.31 19.33
C ILE A 612 -15.46 20.80 18.98
N PRO A 613 -16.13 19.85 19.67
CA PRO A 613 -16.12 18.45 19.27
C PRO A 613 -16.63 18.18 17.86
N GLN A 614 -17.65 18.91 17.41
CA GLN A 614 -18.21 18.76 16.06
C GLN A 614 -17.26 19.30 14.99
N ALA A 615 -16.61 20.44 15.25
CA ALA A 615 -15.59 21.00 14.37
C ALA A 615 -14.39 20.05 14.24
N LEU A 616 -13.89 19.50 15.37
CA LEU A 616 -12.81 18.50 15.38
C LEU A 616 -13.18 17.21 14.61
N LEU A 617 -14.42 16.73 14.77
CA LEU A 617 -14.91 15.58 14.01
C LEU A 617 -14.99 15.88 12.51
N THR A 618 -15.41 17.10 12.14
CA THR A 618 -15.47 17.55 10.74
C THR A 618 -14.07 17.64 10.13
N LEU A 619 -13.08 18.15 10.88
CA LEU A 619 -11.68 18.16 10.46
C LEU A 619 -11.19 16.74 10.15
N LEU A 620 -11.45 15.82 11.08
CA LEU A 620 -11.06 14.42 10.96
C LEU A 620 -11.68 13.76 9.71
N ASN A 621 -12.99 13.92 9.51
CA ASN A 621 -13.67 13.39 8.33
C ASN A 621 -13.09 13.96 7.03
N THR A 622 -12.90 15.29 6.97
CA THR A 622 -12.43 15.99 5.77
C THR A 622 -11.04 15.51 5.36
N VAL A 623 -10.12 15.37 6.31
CA VAL A 623 -8.75 14.90 6.01
C VAL A 623 -8.75 13.46 5.50
N HIS A 624 -9.56 12.56 6.08
CA HIS A 624 -9.67 11.17 5.61
C HIS A 624 -10.35 11.03 4.25
N GLU A 625 -11.28 11.93 3.93
CA GLU A 625 -11.92 12.02 2.61
C GLU A 625 -10.91 12.49 1.55
N ILE A 626 -10.16 13.57 1.81
CA ILE A 626 -9.13 14.08 0.90
C ILE A 626 -8.11 12.99 0.56
N VAL A 627 -7.53 12.33 1.58
CA VAL A 627 -6.55 11.25 1.37
C VAL A 627 -7.15 10.09 0.58
N GLY A 628 -8.43 9.78 0.78
CA GLY A 628 -9.12 8.73 0.02
C GLY A 628 -9.31 9.07 -1.45
N GLU A 629 -9.54 10.34 -1.79
CA GLU A 629 -9.77 10.81 -3.16
C GLU A 629 -8.46 11.02 -3.93
N THR A 630 -7.40 11.47 -3.26
CA THR A 630 -6.13 11.89 -3.90
C THR A 630 -5.27 10.73 -4.41
N VAL A 631 -5.44 9.52 -3.89
CA VAL A 631 -4.63 8.33 -4.27
C VAL A 631 -5.25 7.58 -5.47
N THR A 632 -6.37 8.06 -6.01
CA THR A 632 -7.04 7.42 -7.15
C THR A 632 -6.31 7.68 -8.48
N PRO A 633 -6.40 6.76 -9.47
CA PRO A 633 -5.82 6.98 -10.80
C PRO A 633 -6.28 8.26 -11.51
N SER A 634 -7.50 8.75 -11.22
CA SER A 634 -8.04 10.01 -11.76
C SER A 634 -7.50 11.28 -11.11
N ALA A 635 -6.99 11.19 -9.87
CA ALA A 635 -6.60 12.35 -9.09
C ALA A 635 -5.53 13.21 -9.78
N MET A 636 -4.63 12.61 -10.56
CA MET A 636 -3.58 13.34 -11.27
C MET A 636 -4.13 14.25 -12.38
N ALA A 637 -5.14 13.77 -13.12
CA ALA A 637 -5.80 14.57 -14.14
C ALA A 637 -6.64 15.69 -13.51
N ASP A 638 -7.33 15.39 -12.41
CA ASP A 638 -8.12 16.37 -11.66
C ASP A 638 -7.25 17.46 -11.03
N ARG A 639 -6.08 17.11 -10.47
CA ARG A 639 -5.12 18.07 -9.92
C ARG A 639 -4.45 18.91 -11.02
N ALA A 640 -4.04 18.29 -12.12
CA ALA A 640 -3.51 19.01 -13.28
C ALA A 640 -4.53 20.02 -13.83
N LYS A 641 -5.81 19.65 -13.84
CA LYS A 641 -6.92 20.53 -14.20
C LYS A 641 -7.09 21.66 -13.21
N PHE A 642 -7.15 21.37 -11.91
CA PHE A 642 -7.30 22.37 -10.86
C PHE A 642 -6.19 23.44 -10.92
N GLU A 643 -4.94 23.02 -11.06
CA GLU A 643 -3.79 23.93 -11.17
C GLU A 643 -3.78 24.73 -12.49
N ALA A 644 -4.35 24.18 -13.58
CA ALA A 644 -4.57 24.92 -14.82
C ALA A 644 -5.69 25.95 -14.67
N ASP A 645 -6.82 25.58 -14.05
CA ASP A 645 -7.99 26.42 -13.85
C ASP A 645 -7.62 27.64 -12.97
N ILE A 646 -6.86 27.45 -11.88
CA ILE A 646 -6.37 28.55 -11.03
C ILE A 646 -5.54 29.56 -11.83
N ARG A 647 -4.56 29.07 -12.60
CA ARG A 647 -3.69 29.95 -13.41
C ARG A 647 -4.46 30.66 -14.51
N GLU A 648 -5.48 30.02 -15.07
CA GLU A 648 -6.39 30.65 -16.01
C GLU A 648 -7.22 31.75 -15.34
N GLU A 649 -7.75 31.51 -14.14
CA GLU A 649 -8.48 32.53 -13.37
C GLU A 649 -7.60 33.74 -13.02
N GLU A 650 -6.36 33.51 -12.58
CA GLU A 650 -5.37 34.58 -12.32
C GLU A 650 -5.09 35.40 -13.59
N TYR A 651 -4.93 34.73 -14.73
CA TYR A 651 -4.78 35.39 -16.01
C TYR A 651 -6.00 36.22 -16.38
N GLN A 652 -7.22 35.67 -16.23
CA GLN A 652 -8.46 36.40 -16.52
C GLN A 652 -8.62 37.63 -15.62
N LYS A 653 -8.27 37.51 -14.33
CA LYS A 653 -8.28 38.64 -13.39
C LYS A 653 -7.31 39.74 -13.85
N GLY A 654 -6.09 39.37 -14.25
CA GLY A 654 -5.12 40.31 -14.83
C GLY A 654 -5.61 40.97 -16.12
N VAL A 655 -6.33 40.23 -16.98
CA VAL A 655 -6.94 40.79 -18.20
C VAL A 655 -8.09 41.76 -17.86
N GLN A 656 -8.91 41.47 -16.86
CA GLN A 656 -9.98 42.37 -16.41
C GLN A 656 -9.43 43.68 -15.84
N GLU A 657 -8.37 43.59 -15.01
CA GLU A 657 -7.68 44.78 -14.49
C GLU A 657 -7.07 45.62 -15.63
N TRP A 658 -6.46 44.96 -16.62
CA TRP A 658 -5.94 45.62 -17.82
C TRP A 658 -7.05 46.29 -18.65
N GLN A 659 -8.21 45.64 -18.83
CA GLN A 659 -9.37 46.24 -19.51
C GLN A 659 -9.87 47.48 -18.77
N GLY A 660 -9.97 47.43 -17.44
CA GLY A 660 -10.32 48.59 -16.63
C GLY A 660 -9.32 49.74 -16.78
N GLN A 661 -8.02 49.44 -16.86
CA GLN A 661 -6.99 50.45 -17.14
C GLN A 661 -7.10 51.04 -18.55
N LEU A 662 -7.42 50.23 -19.56
CA LEU A 662 -7.64 50.71 -20.92
C LEU A 662 -8.81 51.71 -20.97
N GLU A 663 -9.93 51.41 -20.31
CA GLU A 663 -11.09 52.30 -20.28
C GLU A 663 -10.76 53.64 -19.63
N ILE A 664 -9.96 53.64 -18.55
CA ILE A 664 -9.51 54.87 -17.88
C ILE A 664 -8.60 55.69 -18.81
N VAL A 665 -7.61 55.05 -19.45
CA VAL A 665 -6.69 55.74 -20.37
C VAL A 665 -7.42 56.27 -21.59
N GLU A 666 -8.40 55.52 -22.13
CA GLU A 666 -9.20 55.96 -23.27
C GLU A 666 -10.11 57.14 -22.90
N GLN A 667 -10.75 57.14 -21.72
CA GLN A 667 -11.51 58.29 -21.23
C GLN A 667 -10.63 59.53 -21.05
N GLU A 668 -9.43 59.38 -20.51
CA GLU A 668 -8.46 60.48 -20.41
C GLU A 668 -8.06 61.00 -21.81
N ASN A 669 -7.82 60.10 -22.76
CA ASN A 669 -7.50 60.45 -24.14
C ASN A 669 -8.67 61.12 -24.88
N GLU A 670 -9.93 60.74 -24.62
CA GLU A 670 -11.10 61.47 -25.12
C GLU A 670 -11.14 62.92 -24.62
N THR A 671 -10.85 63.16 -23.33
CA THR A 671 -10.80 64.54 -22.81
C THR A 671 -9.64 65.34 -23.41
N ILE A 672 -8.51 64.69 -23.71
CA ILE A 672 -7.36 65.29 -24.40
C ILE A 672 -7.73 65.67 -25.83
N ARG A 673 -8.40 64.76 -26.56
CA ARG A 673 -8.90 65.01 -27.92
C ARG A 673 -9.89 66.18 -27.94
N ALA A 674 -10.88 66.18 -27.05
CA ALA A 674 -11.85 67.27 -26.96
C ALA A 674 -11.21 68.62 -26.58
N HIS A 675 -10.20 68.62 -25.70
CA HIS A 675 -9.43 69.84 -25.35
C HIS A 675 -8.64 70.38 -26.54
N ASN A 676 -7.98 69.49 -27.30
CA ASN A 676 -7.22 69.86 -28.50
C ASN A 676 -8.15 70.35 -29.62
N GLU A 677 -9.30 69.71 -29.83
CA GLU A 677 -10.33 70.16 -30.79
C GLU A 677 -10.89 71.54 -30.40
N LYS A 678 -11.16 71.76 -29.10
CA LYS A 678 -11.62 73.07 -28.61
C LYS A 678 -10.58 74.16 -28.87
N ARG A 679 -9.30 73.88 -28.63
CA ARG A 679 -8.20 74.79 -28.98
C ARG A 679 -8.20 75.14 -30.46
N GLU A 680 -8.35 74.14 -31.34
CA GLU A 680 -8.41 74.39 -32.80
C GLU A 680 -9.64 75.21 -33.20
N SER A 681 -10.79 74.96 -32.58
CA SER A 681 -12.01 75.75 -32.82
C SER A 681 -11.85 77.21 -32.42
N LEU A 682 -11.23 77.49 -31.26
CA LEU A 682 -10.98 78.85 -30.77
C LEU A 682 -9.96 79.60 -31.64
N VAL A 683 -8.94 78.89 -32.11
CA VAL A 683 -7.99 79.43 -33.10
C VAL A 683 -8.72 79.81 -34.38
N LYS A 684 -9.59 78.93 -34.89
CA LYS A 684 -10.34 79.16 -36.13
C LYS A 684 -11.35 80.31 -36.01
N GLU A 685 -12.07 80.39 -34.90
CA GLU A 685 -13.03 81.46 -34.62
C GLU A 685 -12.34 82.82 -34.51
N LYS A 686 -11.15 82.89 -33.89
CA LYS A 686 -10.38 84.13 -33.82
C LYS A 686 -9.80 84.58 -35.16
N ILE A 687 -9.40 83.64 -36.02
CA ILE A 687 -9.02 83.96 -37.39
C ILE A 687 -10.20 84.56 -38.15
N GLN A 688 -11.39 83.96 -38.04
CA GLN A 688 -12.61 84.46 -38.69
C GLN A 688 -13.07 85.83 -38.16
N GLN A 689 -13.00 86.06 -36.85
CA GLN A 689 -13.29 87.37 -36.26
C GLN A 689 -12.33 88.44 -36.78
N TYR A 690 -11.03 88.14 -36.82
CA TYR A 690 -10.04 89.08 -37.35
C TYR A 690 -10.24 89.37 -38.84
N GLU A 691 -10.58 88.36 -39.66
CA GLU A 691 -10.92 88.57 -41.07
C GLU A 691 -12.15 89.46 -41.24
N THR A 692 -13.18 89.27 -40.40
CA THR A 692 -14.39 90.09 -40.42
C THR A 692 -14.10 91.54 -40.02
N ASP A 693 -13.35 91.74 -38.92
CA ASP A 693 -12.94 93.06 -38.43
C ASP A 693 -12.06 93.81 -39.46
N LEU A 694 -11.25 93.08 -40.23
CA LEU A 694 -10.39 93.63 -41.27
C LEU A 694 -11.21 94.06 -42.50
N ILE A 695 -12.24 93.29 -42.88
CA ILE A 695 -13.20 93.66 -43.92
C ILE A 695 -14.01 94.90 -43.51
N GLU A 696 -14.50 94.94 -42.26
CA GLU A 696 -15.22 96.10 -41.72
C GLU A 696 -14.33 97.35 -41.71
N TYR A 697 -13.07 97.21 -41.27
CA TYR A 697 -12.08 98.29 -41.34
C TYR A 697 -11.83 98.77 -42.78
N GLU A 698 -11.65 97.85 -43.74
CA GLU A 698 -11.42 98.21 -45.14
C GLU A 698 -12.62 98.96 -45.76
N SER A 699 -13.85 98.55 -45.42
CA SER A 699 -15.08 99.24 -45.86
C SER A 699 -15.21 100.64 -45.24
N ALA A 700 -14.96 100.78 -43.93
CA ALA A 700 -15.00 102.06 -43.22
C ALA A 700 -13.87 103.00 -43.65
N PHE A 701 -12.72 102.45 -44.02
CA PHE A 701 -11.58 103.21 -44.55
C PHE A 701 -11.88 103.71 -45.98
N GLN A 702 -12.54 102.90 -46.81
CA GLN A 702 -13.01 103.33 -48.14
C GLN A 702 -14.04 104.47 -48.04
N ASP A 703 -15.04 104.34 -47.17
CA ASP A 703 -16.02 105.41 -46.91
C ASP A 703 -15.38 106.70 -46.37
N TYR A 704 -14.33 106.56 -45.54
CA TYR A 704 -13.54 107.70 -45.07
C TYR A 704 -12.78 108.37 -46.22
N THR A 705 -12.13 107.62 -47.11
CA THR A 705 -11.46 108.19 -48.30
C THR A 705 -12.41 108.89 -49.26
N VAL A 706 -13.62 108.35 -49.48
CA VAL A 706 -14.66 109.00 -50.31
C VAL A 706 -15.10 110.34 -49.72
N LYS A 707 -15.34 110.39 -48.40
CA LYS A 707 -15.66 111.65 -47.70
C LYS A 707 -14.51 112.67 -47.70
N LEU A 708 -13.26 112.20 -47.75
CA LEU A 708 -12.08 113.05 -47.84
C LEU A 708 -11.92 113.66 -49.25
N GLU A 709 -12.27 112.90 -50.29
CA GLU A 709 -12.29 113.36 -51.68
C GLU A 709 -13.43 114.35 -51.97
N GLU A 710 -14.62 114.15 -51.38
CA GLU A 710 -15.73 115.14 -51.43
C GLU A 710 -15.36 116.47 -50.75
N HIS A 711 -14.56 116.42 -49.68
CA HIS A 711 -14.02 117.62 -49.01
C HIS A 711 -12.92 118.32 -49.81
N GLY A 712 -12.15 117.57 -50.63
CA GLY A 712 -11.11 118.10 -51.51
C GLY A 712 -11.65 118.76 -52.79
N ALA A 713 -12.81 118.33 -53.27
CA ALA A 713 -13.45 118.89 -54.48
C ALA A 713 -14.18 120.24 -54.26
N ALA A 714 -14.56 120.57 -53.01
CA ALA A 714 -15.25 121.83 -52.68
C ALA A 714 -14.31 123.04 -52.47
N THR A 715 -13.00 122.84 -52.36
CA THR A 715 -12.00 123.88 -52.05
C THR A 715 -11.33 124.55 -53.27
N ALA A 716 -11.79 124.29 -54.50
CA ALA A 716 -11.14 124.77 -55.73
C ALA A 716 -11.91 125.84 -56.54
N ALA A 717 -12.92 126.51 -55.97
CA ALA A 717 -13.59 127.66 -56.60
C ALA A 717 -13.89 128.80 -55.59
N GLU A 718 -13.01 129.80 -55.63
CA GLU A 718 -13.13 131.25 -55.31
C GLU A 718 -13.70 131.78 -53.96
N ASP A 719 -12.88 132.69 -53.40
CA ASP A 719 -13.15 133.88 -52.58
C ASP A 719 -13.61 133.78 -51.09
N TYR A 720 -12.60 133.58 -50.25
CA TYR A 720 -12.24 134.29 -49.00
C TYR A 720 -13.30 135.14 -48.25
N ILE A 721 -13.89 134.57 -47.18
CA ILE A 721 -14.17 135.24 -45.88
C ILE A 721 -13.99 134.20 -44.74
N PRO A 722 -13.26 134.47 -43.64
CA PRO A 722 -12.91 133.44 -42.64
C PRO A 722 -13.99 133.29 -41.55
N GLY A 723 -14.52 132.07 -41.38
CA GLY A 723 -15.34 131.71 -40.22
C GLY A 723 -15.99 130.31 -40.27
N SER A 724 -15.32 129.32 -39.68
CA SER A 724 -15.81 127.97 -39.31
C SER A 724 -16.17 126.99 -40.44
N VAL A 725 -15.18 126.17 -40.83
CA VAL A 725 -15.41 124.87 -41.50
C VAL A 725 -15.01 123.77 -40.52
N ALA A 726 -15.93 122.86 -40.21
CA ALA A 726 -15.69 121.72 -39.33
C ALA A 726 -14.64 120.78 -39.94
N SER A 727 -13.73 120.28 -39.11
CA SER A 727 -12.74 119.27 -39.50
C SER A 727 -13.41 117.96 -39.92
N PRO A 728 -12.90 117.23 -40.93
CA PRO A 728 -13.39 115.90 -41.24
C PRO A 728 -13.11 114.93 -40.07
N SER A 729 -14.07 114.02 -39.84
CA SER A 729 -14.03 112.96 -38.83
C SER A 729 -12.70 112.19 -38.83
N ALA A 730 -12.21 111.74 -37.67
CA ALA A 730 -10.97 110.97 -37.56
C ALA A 730 -11.02 109.66 -38.37
N ALA A 731 -9.86 109.22 -38.91
CA ALA A 731 -9.71 107.95 -39.61
C ALA A 731 -10.07 106.76 -38.70
N PRO A 732 -10.73 105.71 -39.21
CA PRO A 732 -11.06 104.54 -38.42
C PRO A 732 -9.79 103.83 -37.91
N PRO A 733 -9.78 103.32 -36.66
CA PRO A 733 -8.62 102.62 -36.10
C PRO A 733 -8.44 101.25 -36.75
N ARG A 734 -7.21 100.92 -37.14
CA ARG A 734 -6.87 99.61 -37.71
C ARG A 734 -6.99 98.50 -36.63
N PRO A 735 -7.55 97.32 -36.96
CA PRO A 735 -7.59 96.20 -36.02
C PRO A 735 -6.17 95.78 -35.59
N LEU A 736 -6.03 95.39 -34.33
CA LEU A 736 -4.76 94.96 -33.73
C LEU A 736 -4.25 93.66 -34.36
N PRO A 737 -2.93 93.43 -34.45
CA PRO A 737 -2.37 92.20 -35.01
C PRO A 737 -2.88 90.95 -34.29
N ILE A 738 -3.36 89.94 -35.04
CA ILE A 738 -3.90 88.69 -34.50
C ILE A 738 -2.88 87.85 -33.72
N GLU A 739 -1.58 88.11 -33.94
CA GLU A 739 -0.47 87.32 -33.42
C GLU A 739 -0.43 87.26 -31.89
N SER A 740 -0.73 88.37 -31.20
CA SER A 740 -0.78 88.40 -29.74
C SER A 740 -1.91 87.54 -29.18
N SER A 741 -3.11 87.63 -29.78
CA SER A 741 -4.28 86.85 -29.39
C SER A 741 -4.12 85.35 -29.69
N MET A 742 -3.43 85.00 -30.77
CA MET A 742 -3.08 83.62 -31.09
C MET A 742 -2.07 83.04 -30.10
N LEU A 743 -1.12 83.86 -29.64
CA LEU A 743 -0.18 83.47 -28.60
C LEU A 743 -0.90 83.26 -27.26
N ASP A 744 -1.87 84.11 -26.93
CA ASP A 744 -2.69 83.98 -25.72
C ASP A 744 -3.52 82.69 -25.74
N ILE A 745 -4.15 82.33 -26.86
CA ILE A 745 -4.86 81.06 -26.99
C ILE A 745 -3.91 79.86 -26.83
N ARG A 746 -2.72 79.93 -27.44
CA ARG A 746 -1.72 78.86 -27.32
C ARG A 746 -1.18 78.69 -25.90
N ASN A 747 -1.08 79.79 -25.15
CA ASN A 747 -0.63 79.78 -23.76
C ASN A 747 -1.74 79.31 -22.80
N GLN A 748 -3.00 79.69 -23.08
CA GLN A 748 -4.16 79.30 -22.26
C GLN A 748 -4.62 77.85 -22.55
N TYR A 749 -4.42 77.37 -23.77
CA TYR A 749 -4.76 76.02 -24.21
C TYR A 749 -3.52 75.36 -24.86
N PRO A 750 -2.58 74.84 -24.05
CA PRO A 750 -1.45 74.07 -24.57
C PRO A 750 -1.93 72.74 -25.17
N VAL A 751 -1.22 72.25 -26.18
CA VAL A 751 -1.47 70.94 -26.80
C VAL A 751 -1.15 69.86 -25.77
N LYS A 752 -2.09 68.93 -25.57
CA LYS A 752 -1.88 67.75 -24.72
C LYS A 752 -1.62 66.52 -25.59
N GLU A 753 -0.66 65.69 -25.20
CA GLU A 753 -0.34 64.43 -25.87
C GLU A 753 -1.18 63.29 -25.26
N GLU A 754 -1.68 62.39 -26.11
CA GLU A 754 -2.42 61.19 -25.68
C GLU A 754 -1.48 60.22 -24.94
N ARG A 755 -2.01 59.56 -23.91
CA ARG A 755 -1.29 58.54 -23.14
C ARG A 755 -1.24 57.22 -23.94
N PRO A 756 -0.11 56.50 -23.94
CA PRO A 756 0.00 55.21 -24.62
C PRO A 756 -0.82 54.13 -23.89
N LEU A 757 -1.45 53.23 -24.66
CA LEU A 757 -2.20 52.12 -24.11
C LEU A 757 -1.26 51.06 -23.50
N PRO A 758 -1.54 50.54 -22.30
CA PRO A 758 -0.73 49.48 -21.69
C PRO A 758 -0.78 48.18 -22.53
N PRO A 759 0.32 47.41 -22.60
CA PRO A 759 0.34 46.13 -23.31
C PRO A 759 -0.53 45.09 -22.59
N LYS A 760 -1.16 44.19 -23.36
CA LYS A 760 -1.98 43.09 -22.81
C LYS A 760 -1.08 42.14 -22.00
N PRO A 761 -1.50 41.68 -20.82
CA PRO A 761 -0.75 40.67 -20.07
C PRO A 761 -0.65 39.36 -20.87
N ASP A 762 0.52 38.71 -20.79
CA ASP A 762 0.76 37.37 -21.33
C ASP A 762 0.43 36.31 -20.27
N PRO A 763 -0.11 35.14 -20.67
CA PRO A 763 -0.35 34.05 -19.73
C PRO A 763 0.97 33.44 -19.23
N ASP A 764 0.95 32.91 -18.01
CA ASP A 764 2.10 32.20 -17.45
C ASP A 764 2.52 31.05 -18.39
N PRO A 765 3.81 30.93 -18.78
CA PRO A 765 4.27 29.85 -19.63
C PRO A 765 3.97 28.45 -19.07
N THR A 766 3.86 28.31 -17.75
CA THR A 766 3.51 27.05 -17.07
C THR A 766 2.08 26.60 -17.31
N LEU A 767 1.12 27.52 -17.55
CA LEU A 767 -0.27 27.19 -17.87
C LEU A 767 -0.36 26.22 -19.06
N LYS A 768 0.50 26.40 -20.07
CA LYS A 768 0.55 25.53 -21.24
C LYS A 768 0.99 24.10 -20.88
N PHE A 769 1.92 23.95 -19.93
CA PHE A 769 2.38 22.65 -19.48
C PHE A 769 1.30 21.93 -18.66
N TYR A 770 0.61 22.63 -17.76
CA TYR A 770 -0.50 22.04 -16.98
C TYR A 770 -1.67 21.60 -17.88
N LEU A 771 -2.07 22.43 -18.85
CA LEU A 771 -3.13 22.06 -19.81
C LEU A 771 -2.74 20.85 -20.66
N GLU A 772 -1.50 20.84 -21.16
CA GLU A 772 -1.02 19.71 -21.95
C GLU A 772 -0.90 18.42 -21.12
N LEU A 773 -0.39 18.51 -19.89
CA LEU A 773 -0.33 17.34 -19.01
C LEU A 773 -1.73 16.84 -18.65
N ARG A 774 -2.67 17.73 -18.29
CA ARG A 774 -4.08 17.36 -18.05
C ARG A 774 -4.66 16.61 -19.24
N ASP A 775 -4.53 17.17 -20.44
CA ASP A 775 -5.09 16.56 -21.65
C ASP A 775 -4.43 15.23 -21.97
N LEU A 776 -3.11 15.11 -21.75
CA LEU A 776 -2.38 13.86 -21.87
C LEU A 776 -2.93 12.80 -20.91
N LEU A 777 -3.06 13.15 -19.62
CA LEU A 777 -3.51 12.22 -18.58
C LEU A 777 -4.96 11.82 -18.74
N GLN A 778 -5.84 12.77 -19.00
CA GLN A 778 -7.25 12.49 -19.26
C GLN A 778 -7.41 11.60 -20.49
N HIS A 779 -6.68 11.91 -21.58
CA HIS A 779 -6.71 11.09 -22.78
C HIS A 779 -6.21 9.66 -22.51
N LYS A 780 -5.15 9.51 -21.71
CA LYS A 780 -4.64 8.17 -21.35
C LYS A 780 -5.58 7.42 -20.43
N LEU A 781 -6.22 8.07 -19.46
CA LEU A 781 -7.26 7.46 -18.63
C LEU A 781 -8.46 6.99 -19.47
N ASP A 782 -8.90 7.80 -20.44
CA ASP A 782 -9.98 7.42 -21.35
C ASP A 782 -9.58 6.27 -22.28
N GLN A 783 -8.34 6.28 -22.79
CA GLN A 783 -7.79 5.17 -23.56
C GLN A 783 -7.68 3.89 -22.73
N LEU A 784 -7.22 3.98 -21.47
CA LEU A 784 -7.16 2.85 -20.54
C LEU A 784 -8.54 2.21 -20.39
N LYS A 785 -9.60 3.01 -20.12
CA LYS A 785 -10.99 2.53 -20.03
C LYS A 785 -11.49 1.83 -21.29
N GLU A 786 -11.20 2.39 -22.47
CA GLU A 786 -11.68 1.80 -23.73
C GLU A 786 -10.93 0.48 -24.04
N ARG A 787 -9.62 0.44 -23.78
CA ARG A 787 -8.78 -0.70 -24.10
C ARG A 787 -8.92 -1.84 -23.07
N GLU A 788 -9.15 -1.51 -21.81
CA GLU A 788 -9.51 -2.42 -20.72
C GLU A 788 -10.56 -3.45 -21.17
N LYS A 789 -11.74 -2.97 -21.57
CA LYS A 789 -12.85 -3.84 -21.99
C LYS A 789 -12.49 -4.78 -23.13
N ARG A 790 -11.70 -4.30 -24.10
CA ARG A 790 -11.26 -5.14 -25.24
C ARG A 790 -10.30 -6.22 -24.77
N MET A 791 -9.45 -5.89 -23.82
CA MET A 791 -8.46 -6.81 -23.29
C MET A 791 -9.09 -7.84 -22.36
N GLU A 792 -10.04 -7.44 -21.50
CA GLU A 792 -10.89 -8.36 -20.74
C GLU A 792 -11.58 -9.39 -21.64
N GLU A 793 -12.23 -8.93 -22.73
CA GLU A 793 -12.86 -9.83 -23.68
C GLU A 793 -11.86 -10.79 -24.34
N THR A 794 -10.65 -10.32 -24.61
CA THR A 794 -9.57 -11.11 -25.22
C THR A 794 -9.06 -12.17 -24.25
N PHE A 795 -8.76 -11.80 -23.01
CA PHE A 795 -8.36 -12.73 -21.95
C PHE A 795 -9.47 -13.71 -21.63
N ALA A 796 -10.73 -13.29 -21.51
CA ALA A 796 -11.86 -14.19 -21.27
C ALA A 796 -12.03 -15.23 -22.38
N ARG A 797 -11.93 -14.81 -23.66
CA ARG A 797 -11.93 -15.74 -24.80
C ARG A 797 -10.71 -16.66 -24.78
N ARG A 798 -9.55 -16.15 -24.39
CA ARG A 798 -8.32 -16.95 -24.31
C ARG A 798 -8.38 -17.94 -23.16
N VAL A 799 -8.88 -17.60 -21.98
CA VAL A 799 -9.06 -18.52 -20.83
C VAL A 799 -9.87 -19.76 -21.23
N LEU A 800 -10.90 -19.59 -22.07
CA LEU A 800 -11.66 -20.71 -22.64
C LEU A 800 -10.84 -21.56 -23.62
N ARG A 801 -9.94 -20.94 -24.39
CA ARG A 801 -9.02 -21.65 -25.31
C ARG A 801 -7.85 -22.32 -24.59
N LEU A 802 -7.35 -21.74 -23.49
CA LEU A 802 -6.28 -22.28 -22.66
C LEU A 802 -6.62 -23.69 -22.17
N GLN A 803 -7.91 -23.97 -21.93
CA GLN A 803 -8.35 -25.32 -21.59
C GLN A 803 -8.09 -26.31 -22.74
N ALA A 804 -8.53 -25.97 -23.95
CA ALA A 804 -8.40 -26.83 -25.12
C ALA A 804 -6.92 -27.01 -25.53
N GLU A 805 -6.14 -25.93 -25.51
CA GLU A 805 -4.70 -25.93 -25.76
C GLU A 805 -3.96 -26.71 -24.67
N GLY A 806 -4.33 -26.50 -23.41
CA GLY A 806 -3.81 -27.23 -22.26
C GLY A 806 -4.02 -28.73 -22.37
N ILE A 807 -5.24 -29.18 -22.74
CA ILE A 807 -5.53 -30.61 -22.99
C ILE A 807 -4.66 -31.17 -24.12
N GLY A 808 -4.44 -30.40 -25.20
CA GLY A 808 -3.59 -30.79 -26.31
C GLY A 808 -2.10 -30.92 -25.94
N ALA A 809 -1.61 -30.03 -25.07
CA ALA A 809 -0.24 -30.05 -24.58
C ALA A 809 0.01 -31.12 -23.49
N ALA A 810 -1.03 -31.48 -22.74
CA ALA A 810 -0.96 -32.31 -21.54
C ALA A 810 -0.20 -33.64 -21.75
N SER A 811 -0.36 -34.29 -22.90
CA SER A 811 0.29 -35.58 -23.21
C SER A 811 1.81 -35.52 -23.32
N MET A 812 2.41 -34.34 -23.53
CA MET A 812 3.86 -34.17 -23.66
C MET A 812 4.54 -33.67 -22.37
N ILE A 813 3.76 -33.40 -21.31
CA ILE A 813 4.27 -32.82 -20.07
C ILE A 813 4.82 -33.94 -19.17
N GLY A 814 6.11 -33.82 -18.81
CA GLY A 814 6.75 -34.62 -17.77
C GLY A 814 6.44 -34.08 -16.37
N ILE A 815 6.01 -34.95 -15.48
CA ILE A 815 5.73 -34.63 -14.07
C ILE A 815 6.79 -35.34 -13.24
N ASP A 816 7.58 -34.56 -12.49
CA ASP A 816 8.59 -35.10 -11.58
C ASP A 816 7.88 -35.82 -10.41
N ILE A 817 8.28 -37.05 -10.10
CA ILE A 817 7.74 -37.80 -8.95
C ILE A 817 8.70 -37.82 -7.75
N GLY A 818 9.80 -37.08 -7.82
CA GLY A 818 10.76 -36.82 -6.76
C GLY A 818 10.37 -35.60 -5.93
N ASP A 819 11.17 -34.54 -6.02
CA ASP A 819 11.11 -33.39 -5.12
C ASP A 819 9.78 -32.62 -5.25
N GLU A 820 9.26 -32.45 -6.48
CA GLU A 820 7.94 -31.82 -6.70
C GLU A 820 6.80 -32.60 -6.01
N PHE A 821 6.90 -33.93 -5.92
CA PHE A 821 5.90 -34.75 -5.22
C PHE A 821 6.06 -34.68 -3.69
N VAL A 822 7.29 -34.59 -3.19
CA VAL A 822 7.54 -34.31 -1.76
C VAL A 822 6.87 -32.98 -1.40
N GLU A 823 7.13 -31.91 -2.14
CA GLU A 823 6.53 -30.59 -1.91
C GLU A 823 4.99 -30.62 -1.95
N HIS A 824 4.41 -31.41 -2.86
CA HIS A 824 2.96 -31.63 -2.88
C HIS A 824 2.44 -32.33 -1.62
N LEU A 825 3.15 -33.34 -1.13
CA LEU A 825 2.79 -34.03 0.12
C LEU A 825 2.95 -33.12 1.33
N MET A 826 4.01 -32.31 1.36
CA MET A 826 4.27 -31.28 2.38
C MET A 826 3.13 -30.26 2.49
N SER A 827 2.51 -29.91 1.36
CA SER A 827 1.41 -28.95 1.31
C SER A 827 0.02 -29.60 1.51
N SER A 828 -0.15 -30.90 1.23
CA SER A 828 -1.48 -31.56 1.17
C SER A 828 -1.88 -32.37 2.38
N THR A 829 -0.92 -33.10 2.96
CA THR A 829 -1.23 -34.25 3.81
C THR A 829 -0.22 -34.49 4.92
N VAL A 830 1.05 -34.17 4.67
CA VAL A 830 2.03 -34.06 5.76
C VAL A 830 1.56 -32.96 6.68
N ARG A 831 1.58 -33.24 7.99
CA ARG A 831 1.07 -32.26 8.96
C ARG A 831 1.93 -31.01 8.91
N GLY A 832 1.25 -29.88 8.72
CA GLY A 832 1.86 -28.56 8.67
C GLY A 832 0.81 -27.48 8.86
N LEU A 833 1.21 -26.22 8.70
CA LEU A 833 0.32 -25.08 8.87
C LEU A 833 -0.49 -24.76 7.62
N GLY A 834 -0.19 -25.39 6.46
CA GLY A 834 -0.79 -25.15 5.15
C GLY A 834 -2.33 -25.19 5.08
N HIS A 835 -2.98 -25.88 6.01
CA HIS A 835 -4.44 -26.00 6.11
C HIS A 835 -5.10 -25.01 7.08
N LEU A 836 -4.31 -24.10 7.65
CA LEU A 836 -4.80 -23.05 8.54
C LEU A 836 -5.10 -21.78 7.76
N LEU A 837 -6.08 -21.04 8.24
CA LEU A 837 -6.53 -19.79 7.66
C LEU A 837 -6.55 -18.73 8.78
N PRO A 838 -5.60 -17.78 8.81
CA PRO A 838 -5.52 -16.77 9.85
C PRO A 838 -6.70 -15.81 9.71
N ARG A 839 -7.51 -15.72 10.76
CA ARG A 839 -8.59 -14.75 10.92
C ARG A 839 -8.23 -13.79 12.02
N ILE A 840 -7.93 -12.55 11.65
CA ILE A 840 -7.69 -11.51 12.64
C ILE A 840 -8.90 -11.39 13.56
N SER A 841 -8.65 -11.37 14.87
CA SER A 841 -9.70 -11.31 15.89
C SER A 841 -9.66 -10.00 16.66
N ARG A 842 -8.48 -9.60 17.15
CA ARG A 842 -8.29 -8.38 17.93
C ARG A 842 -6.84 -7.89 17.94
N VAL A 843 -6.67 -6.60 18.24
CA VAL A 843 -5.37 -5.96 18.49
C VAL A 843 -5.48 -5.14 19.77
N TYR A 844 -4.47 -5.23 20.64
CA TYR A 844 -4.32 -4.34 21.79
C TYR A 844 -3.17 -3.38 21.57
N LEU A 845 -3.41 -2.10 21.88
CA LEU A 845 -2.38 -1.05 21.86
C LEU A 845 -2.37 -0.32 23.20
N ARG A 846 -1.23 0.31 23.51
CA ARG A 846 -1.04 1.13 24.71
C ARG A 846 -0.51 2.50 24.33
N ASP A 847 -0.97 3.55 25.02
CA ASP A 847 -0.34 4.86 24.92
C ASP A 847 1.04 4.85 25.61
N SER A 848 2.09 5.22 24.88
CA SER A 848 3.47 5.22 25.39
C SER A 848 3.72 6.22 26.53
N LYS A 849 2.89 7.26 26.65
CA LYS A 849 2.99 8.29 27.70
C LYS A 849 2.04 8.01 28.86
N GLU A 850 0.89 7.41 28.58
CA GLU A 850 -0.15 7.07 29.56
C GLU A 850 -0.38 5.56 29.61
N GLU A 851 0.45 4.83 30.36
CA GLU A 851 0.40 3.35 30.38
C GLU A 851 -0.96 2.75 30.80
N GLY A 852 -1.79 3.53 31.51
CA GLY A 852 -3.15 3.16 31.90
C GLY A 852 -4.19 3.27 30.78
N LEU A 853 -3.88 3.93 29.67
CA LEU A 853 -4.77 4.07 28.51
C LEU A 853 -4.49 2.93 27.52
N LEU A 854 -5.51 2.10 27.30
CA LEU A 854 -5.48 0.98 26.36
C LEU A 854 -6.45 1.19 25.22
N TYR A 855 -6.08 0.69 24.06
CA TYR A 855 -6.90 0.64 22.87
C TYR A 855 -7.16 -0.81 22.51
N LEU A 856 -8.39 -1.09 22.08
CA LEU A 856 -8.76 -2.37 21.51
C LEU A 856 -9.30 -2.13 20.11
N VAL A 857 -8.77 -2.89 19.18
CA VAL A 857 -9.33 -3.05 17.85
C VAL A 857 -9.96 -4.42 17.77
N THR A 858 -11.20 -4.49 17.29
CA THR A 858 -11.92 -5.73 17.07
C THR A 858 -12.34 -5.88 15.62
N TYR A 859 -12.32 -7.14 15.16
CA TYR A 859 -12.58 -7.48 13.77
C TYR A 859 -13.77 -8.43 13.71
N GLU A 860 -14.85 -8.00 13.06
CA GLU A 860 -16.02 -8.85 12.80
C GLU A 860 -16.16 -9.10 11.30
N ARG A 861 -15.98 -10.34 10.87
CA ARG A 861 -16.21 -10.74 9.48
C ARG A 861 -17.61 -11.34 9.29
N ARG A 862 -18.32 -10.88 8.27
CA ARG A 862 -19.61 -11.41 7.80
C ARG A 862 -19.59 -11.56 6.28
N GLY A 863 -19.29 -12.77 5.80
CA GLY A 863 -19.17 -13.04 4.37
C GLY A 863 -17.95 -12.32 3.75
N THR A 864 -18.22 -11.46 2.77
CA THR A 864 -17.22 -10.63 2.07
C THR A 864 -16.93 -9.31 2.77
N ASP A 865 -17.53 -9.07 3.94
CA ASP A 865 -17.44 -7.79 4.63
C ASP A 865 -16.75 -7.98 5.97
N MET A 866 -15.80 -7.10 6.29
CA MET A 866 -15.15 -7.04 7.59
C MET A 866 -15.39 -5.67 8.22
N THR A 867 -15.87 -5.67 9.46
CA THR A 867 -16.02 -4.45 10.27
C THR A 867 -14.89 -4.39 11.27
N VAL A 868 -14.13 -3.29 11.22
CA VAL A 868 -13.04 -2.99 12.15
C VAL A 868 -13.53 -1.90 13.09
N SER A 869 -13.58 -2.21 14.39
CA SER A 869 -14.00 -1.25 15.41
C SER A 869 -12.83 -0.91 16.32
N VAL A 870 -12.47 0.37 16.39
CA VAL A 870 -11.40 0.89 17.24
C VAL A 870 -12.01 1.72 18.36
N GLY A 871 -11.56 1.46 19.58
CA GLY A 871 -11.88 2.34 20.71
C GLY A 871 -10.83 2.24 21.81
N SER A 872 -11.02 3.07 22.84
CA SER A 872 -10.10 3.18 23.97
C SER A 872 -10.80 3.05 25.33
N THR A 873 -10.02 2.74 26.36
CA THR A 873 -10.46 2.71 27.75
C THR A 873 -9.28 2.92 28.70
N PHE A 874 -9.55 3.47 29.88
CA PHE A 874 -8.57 3.55 30.95
C PHE A 874 -8.70 2.33 31.85
N LEU A 875 -7.60 1.57 32.02
CA LEU A 875 -7.49 0.54 33.05
C LEU A 875 -7.69 1.20 34.43
N ARG A 876 -8.65 0.68 35.19
CA ARG A 876 -8.98 1.16 36.55
C ARG A 876 -8.19 0.44 37.63
#